data_AF-A0A2U1PL42-F1
#
_entry.id   AF-A0A2U1PL42-F1
#
_cell.length_a   1.000
_cell.length_b   1.000
_cell.length_c   1.000
_cell.angle_alpha   90.00
_cell.angle_beta   90.00
_cell.angle_gamma   90.00
#
_symmetry.space_group_name_H-M   'P 1'
#
loop_
_entity.id
_entity.type
_entity.pdbx_description
1 polymer ?
#
loop_
_entity_poly.entity_id
_entity_poly.type
_entity_poly.pdbx_seq_one_letter_code
_entity_poly.pdbx_strand_id
1 'polypeptide(L)'
;MAGTTILSFDEGFIGLIKESKKFKRLKKARADADEEEYSDEEDSGFSDEEEYDGTGKGGRRAENMEYMNKDDARIREIDIPERMQISEESTGPPPTDGMSIAEESNWIVNQLGSGMVPLFSRKGHQVLYIVKGDIVRFLEFMHVQKLDVPFIAMYRKEECRSLFKDPDPQADKDKKNNPDKPPMKWHKVLWAILELDRKWLLLQKRKSALQLYYNKRFEEEQSIEIDDVDSKYNLHFPPGNVGVDEGRFKRPKRKSQYSICSKSGLWEVASKFGYNSEEFGLLFSLEKMRTEELEDAKETPEEVASRFTCVTFENSQAVLSGARHMAAVEISCEPCVRRHVRSFFMDNAVVSTRPTADGRVSIDANHEFAGIKWLKDKPLIRFDDAQWLVIQKAEEEKLIEVFVKLLASDHDKLISDAHEYYLSDGVSKSAQLWNEQRRQIIKDAFDGLLLPSMAKEARALLTSRAKNWLLMEYGKLLWDKVSVAPYQKKEQDNSLDDYEAASRVMACCWDSGNPATTFVMLDSYGEVVDVLYAGAISINAQSANDKQWKKNDRQRLKNGCLAKLMRSMKIIFKMMTENPRDVWQDMENFQVVYGDETLPRLYENSRISSDQLQSQSGTVKRAVALGRYLQNPLAMAATLCGPSKEILSWKLSPLESFLTPDEKYGMVEQVMVDATNQVGLDVNLAISHEWLFAPLQFISGLGPRKAASLQRSLVRASSLHTRKDLLSHSLGKKVFVNALGFLRVRRSGNAASSNQFIDLLDDTRIHPESYGLALKLAKDMYIADAQDEDMLEMAIEHKDTLNHIRLELIHGFQDWRRPYAQPSDDEAFYMLCGETEETLAEGKIVQATVRRVQPLRAVCFLVSGLTGLLSNEDYSDDHRDDDLTERLNEGDILTCKIKSIVKKEGIKVFLSCRESDLRSDRSKTSKMMDPYYYEDHDNIEAVKEKALRALKAKELAKKFFKSRMIVRHRFQNITVDEAMEVRVHN
;
A
#
# COMPACT_ATOMS: atom_id res chain seq x y z
N MET A 1 6.66 57.63 -36.66
CA MET A 1 5.62 56.85 -35.95
C MET A 1 6.25 55.54 -35.53
N ALA A 2 6.81 55.54 -34.33
CA ALA A 2 7.41 54.39 -33.68
C ALA A 2 6.55 54.12 -32.44
N GLY A 3 6.08 52.89 -32.29
CA GLY A 3 5.24 52.45 -31.18
C GLY A 3 5.78 51.13 -30.65
N THR A 4 6.53 51.23 -29.56
CA THR A 4 7.07 50.16 -28.73
C THR A 4 5.94 49.39 -28.05
N THR A 5 6.00 48.06 -28.01
CA THR A 5 5.23 47.25 -27.04
C THR A 5 6.11 46.14 -26.51
N ILE A 6 6.46 46.30 -25.24
CA ILE A 6 7.20 45.35 -24.41
C ILE A 6 6.17 44.32 -23.91
N LEU A 7 6.37 43.05 -24.21
CA LEU A 7 5.64 41.96 -23.56
C LEU A 7 6.31 41.66 -22.22
N SER A 8 5.51 41.77 -21.15
CA SER A 8 5.86 41.49 -19.76
C SER A 8 6.16 40.01 -19.54
N PHE A 9 7.28 39.73 -18.88
CA PHE A 9 7.67 38.41 -18.39
C PHE A 9 6.80 37.96 -17.21
N ASP A 10 6.49 36.66 -17.19
CA ASP A 10 5.73 35.95 -16.16
C ASP A 10 6.54 35.78 -14.86
N GLU A 11 6.07 36.36 -13.76
CA GLU A 11 6.73 36.32 -12.43
C GLU A 11 6.65 34.94 -11.73
N GLY A 12 5.92 33.97 -12.29
CA GLY A 12 5.75 32.63 -11.73
C GLY A 12 7.01 31.76 -11.71
N PHE A 13 7.94 31.97 -12.64
CA PHE A 13 9.14 31.13 -12.79
C PHE A 13 10.22 31.41 -11.72
N ILE A 14 10.22 32.62 -11.14
CA ILE A 14 11.21 33.03 -10.12
C ILE A 14 10.79 32.58 -8.70
N GLY A 15 9.49 32.39 -8.44
CA GLY A 15 8.96 31.86 -7.18
C GLY A 15 9.37 30.42 -6.89
N LEU A 16 9.28 29.54 -7.88
CA LEU A 16 9.62 28.11 -7.80
C LEU A 16 11.11 27.85 -7.49
N ILE A 17 12.00 28.73 -7.95
CA ILE A 17 13.45 28.63 -7.67
C ILE A 17 13.76 29.06 -6.21
N LYS A 18 12.95 29.94 -5.61
CA LYS A 18 13.12 30.35 -4.21
C LYS A 18 12.60 29.30 -3.22
N GLU A 19 11.51 28.60 -3.53
CA GLU A 19 10.96 27.54 -2.66
C GLU A 19 11.79 26.25 -2.69
N SER A 20 12.31 25.84 -3.85
CA SER A 20 13.24 24.71 -3.96
C SER A 20 14.53 24.93 -3.14
N LYS A 21 14.99 26.18 -3.03
CA LYS A 21 16.15 26.57 -2.21
C LYS A 21 15.82 26.60 -0.71
N LYS A 22 14.58 26.93 -0.33
CA LYS A 22 14.12 26.88 1.06
C LYS A 22 13.97 25.43 1.54
N PHE A 23 13.46 24.54 0.67
CA PHE A 23 13.35 23.10 0.94
C PHE A 23 14.70 22.38 1.07
N LYS A 24 15.71 22.76 0.28
CA LYS A 24 17.09 22.23 0.43
C LYS A 24 17.82 22.80 1.65
N ARG A 25 17.51 24.03 2.07
CA ARG A 25 18.03 24.61 3.32
C ARG A 25 17.40 23.95 4.56
N LEU A 26 16.10 23.62 4.52
CA LEU A 26 15.42 22.90 5.60
C LEU A 26 15.88 21.45 5.74
N LYS A 27 16.19 20.74 4.64
CA LYS A 27 16.80 19.40 4.72
C LYS A 27 18.24 19.41 5.22
N LYS A 28 19.00 20.49 4.98
CA LYS A 28 20.36 20.63 5.53
C LYS A 28 20.32 21.06 7.00
N ALA A 29 19.46 21.99 7.37
CA ALA A 29 19.25 22.39 8.77
C ALA A 29 18.68 21.26 9.64
N ARG A 30 17.95 20.29 9.06
CA ARG A 30 17.46 19.10 9.77
C ARG A 30 18.48 17.96 9.85
N ALA A 31 19.53 17.98 9.03
CA ALA A 31 20.66 17.06 9.13
C ALA A 31 21.78 17.62 10.04
N ASP A 32 21.86 18.95 10.16
CA ASP A 32 22.79 19.65 11.05
C ASP A 32 22.18 19.88 12.47
N ALA A 33 20.96 19.40 12.75
CA ALA A 33 20.27 19.54 14.05
C ALA A 33 20.16 18.23 14.85
N ASP A 34 20.71 17.12 14.34
CA ASP A 34 20.81 15.84 15.05
C ASP A 34 22.20 15.65 15.73
N GLU A 35 23.02 16.71 15.79
CA GLU A 35 24.26 16.79 16.58
C GLU A 35 24.30 18.11 17.37
N GLU A 36 23.50 18.23 18.44
CA GLU A 36 23.82 19.06 19.63
C GLU A 36 22.66 18.95 20.63
N GLU A 37 22.87 18.16 21.68
CA GLU A 37 22.06 18.18 22.90
C GLU A 37 22.96 18.66 24.05
N TYR A 38 22.36 19.43 24.98
CA TYR A 38 22.87 20.00 26.25
C TYR A 38 23.34 21.47 26.25
N SER A 39 22.44 22.35 26.68
CA SER A 39 22.75 23.32 27.75
C SER A 39 21.47 23.85 28.40
N ASP A 40 21.41 23.73 29.72
CA ASP A 40 20.48 24.39 30.64
C ASP A 40 20.58 25.92 30.52
N GLU A 41 19.47 26.66 30.63
CA GLU A 41 19.47 28.00 31.25
C GLU A 41 18.07 28.41 31.73
N GLU A 42 18.06 29.01 32.92
CA GLU A 42 16.93 29.37 33.77
C GLU A 42 16.28 30.72 33.39
N ASP A 43 14.98 30.78 33.64
CA ASP A 43 14.19 31.84 34.28
C ASP A 43 14.55 33.34 34.04
N SER A 44 13.60 34.08 33.46
CA SER A 44 13.18 35.39 34.01
C SER A 44 11.85 35.82 33.41
N GLY A 45 10.86 36.04 34.28
CA GLY A 45 9.50 36.40 33.92
C GLY A 45 9.35 37.79 33.30
N PHE A 46 8.19 37.97 32.65
CA PHE A 46 7.54 39.27 32.55
C PHE A 46 6.03 39.05 32.58
N SER A 47 5.40 39.79 33.49
CA SER A 47 3.98 39.83 33.79
C SER A 47 3.20 40.71 32.81
N ASP A 48 1.88 40.52 32.82
CA ASP A 48 0.81 41.54 32.75
C ASP A 48 -0.29 41.07 31.77
N GLU A 49 -1.36 40.47 32.28
CA GLU A 49 -2.63 41.09 32.72
C GLU A 49 -3.74 40.65 31.76
N GLU A 50 -4.50 39.65 32.20
CA GLU A 50 -5.75 39.19 31.57
C GLU A 50 -6.85 40.21 31.83
N GLU A 51 -7.35 40.86 30.77
CA GLU A 51 -8.62 41.57 30.83
C GLU A 51 -9.75 40.58 30.48
N TYR A 52 -10.56 40.32 31.50
CA TYR A 52 -11.71 39.43 31.48
C TYR A 52 -12.90 40.15 30.84
N ASP A 53 -13.22 39.81 29.59
CA ASP A 53 -14.55 40.06 29.02
C ASP A 53 -15.29 38.72 28.95
N GLY A 54 -16.39 38.67 29.71
CA GLY A 54 -17.36 37.60 29.71
C GLY A 54 -18.56 38.00 28.88
N THR A 55 -18.66 37.46 27.66
CA THR A 55 -19.95 37.15 27.05
C THR A 55 -19.92 35.76 26.43
N GLY A 56 -20.64 34.84 27.07
CA GLY A 56 -20.76 33.46 26.64
C GLY A 56 -21.73 33.28 25.47
N LYS A 57 -21.49 32.15 24.79
CA LYS A 57 -22.35 31.41 23.85
C LYS A 57 -22.24 31.81 22.37
N GLY A 58 -21.50 30.97 21.65
CA GLY A 58 -21.66 30.74 20.21
C GLY A 58 -20.46 31.17 19.38
N GLY A 59 -19.59 30.21 19.03
CA GLY A 59 -18.60 30.42 17.97
C GLY A 59 -17.15 30.16 18.35
N ARG A 60 -16.76 28.88 18.47
CA ARG A 60 -15.38 28.41 18.24
C ARG A 60 -15.38 27.11 17.42
N ARG A 61 -16.18 27.10 16.34
CA ARG A 61 -16.28 25.94 15.42
C ARG A 61 -15.70 26.27 14.03
N ALA A 62 -14.88 27.31 13.93
CA ALA A 62 -14.37 27.84 12.65
C ALA A 62 -12.86 28.16 12.65
N GLU A 63 -12.08 27.68 13.62
CA GLU A 63 -10.62 27.92 13.67
C GLU A 63 -9.76 26.69 13.32
N ASN A 64 -10.37 25.52 13.09
CA ASN A 64 -9.65 24.33 12.62
C ASN A 64 -9.63 24.24 11.08
N MET A 65 -8.92 25.16 10.41
CA MET A 65 -8.30 24.97 9.08
C MET A 65 -7.39 26.17 8.81
N GLU A 66 -6.29 26.23 9.57
CA GLU A 66 -5.18 27.11 9.25
C GLU A 66 -4.55 26.63 7.92
N TYR A 67 -4.23 27.59 7.05
CA TYR A 67 -3.83 27.50 5.63
C TYR A 67 -4.96 27.38 4.59
N MET A 68 -5.80 28.42 4.49
CA MET A 68 -6.40 28.78 3.20
C MET A 68 -5.29 29.35 2.30
N ASN A 69 -4.47 28.48 1.70
CA ASN A 69 -3.57 28.92 0.63
C ASN A 69 -4.40 29.41 -0.56
N LYS A 70 -3.90 30.39 -1.31
CA LYS A 70 -4.54 30.87 -2.55
C LYS A 70 -4.84 29.71 -3.51
N ASP A 71 -4.02 28.67 -3.47
CA ASP A 71 -4.16 27.46 -4.27
C ASP A 71 -5.40 26.62 -3.87
N ASP A 72 -5.76 26.55 -2.59
CA ASP A 72 -6.95 25.82 -2.14
C ASP A 72 -8.26 26.57 -2.46
N ALA A 73 -8.21 27.91 -2.53
CA ALA A 73 -9.30 28.70 -3.08
C ALA A 73 -9.49 28.40 -4.58
N ARG A 74 -8.38 28.37 -5.33
CA ARG A 74 -8.38 28.04 -6.76
C ARG A 74 -8.96 26.64 -7.04
N ILE A 75 -8.58 25.62 -6.28
CA ILE A 75 -9.10 24.24 -6.43
C ILE A 75 -10.63 24.20 -6.25
N ARG A 76 -11.15 24.96 -5.28
CA ARG A 76 -12.59 25.01 -5.00
C ARG A 76 -13.36 25.67 -6.14
N GLU A 77 -12.84 26.75 -6.71
CA GLU A 77 -13.50 27.55 -7.75
C GLU A 77 -13.48 26.89 -9.15
N ILE A 78 -12.42 26.15 -9.50
CA ILE A 78 -12.31 25.49 -10.81
C ILE A 78 -13.37 24.39 -10.94
N ASP A 79 -14.14 24.42 -12.03
CA ASP A 79 -15.18 23.44 -12.36
C ASP A 79 -14.61 22.17 -13.03
N ILE A 80 -13.72 21.49 -12.30
CA ILE A 80 -13.13 20.19 -12.64
C ILE A 80 -13.15 19.33 -11.37
N PRO A 81 -13.40 18.00 -11.47
CA PRO A 81 -13.24 17.10 -10.34
C PRO A 81 -11.93 17.30 -9.56
N GLU A 82 -11.99 17.39 -8.23
CA GLU A 82 -10.82 17.75 -7.42
C GLU A 82 -9.64 16.79 -7.61
N ARG A 83 -9.89 15.48 -7.69
CA ARG A 83 -8.87 14.46 -7.96
C ARG A 83 -8.14 14.67 -9.29
N MET A 84 -8.88 15.04 -10.34
CA MET A 84 -8.27 15.36 -11.64
C MET A 84 -7.38 16.59 -11.55
N GLN A 85 -7.80 17.63 -10.81
CA GLN A 85 -6.97 18.83 -10.62
C GLN A 85 -5.65 18.51 -9.92
N ILE A 86 -5.67 17.70 -8.87
CA ILE A 86 -4.46 17.27 -8.15
C ILE A 86 -3.53 16.48 -9.08
N SER A 87 -4.09 15.59 -9.90
CA SER A 87 -3.30 14.84 -10.89
C SER A 87 -2.65 15.80 -11.91
N GLU A 88 -3.43 16.72 -12.48
CA GLU A 88 -3.01 17.70 -13.49
C GLU A 88 -1.94 18.68 -12.97
N GLU A 89 -1.88 18.98 -11.66
CA GLU A 89 -0.78 19.77 -11.08
C GLU A 89 0.58 19.09 -11.27
N SER A 90 0.61 17.75 -11.20
CA SER A 90 1.83 16.96 -11.39
C SER A 90 2.11 16.68 -12.87
N THR A 91 1.09 16.28 -13.63
CA THR A 91 1.23 15.80 -15.01
C THR A 91 1.16 16.91 -16.07
N GLY A 92 0.53 18.03 -15.74
CA GLY A 92 -0.02 18.96 -16.73
C GLY A 92 -1.41 18.51 -17.21
N PRO A 93 -2.15 19.39 -17.91
CA PRO A 93 -3.47 19.06 -18.45
C PRO A 93 -3.35 17.97 -19.54
N PRO A 94 -4.26 17.00 -19.58
CA PRO A 94 -4.26 15.98 -20.62
C PRO A 94 -4.60 16.57 -22.00
N PRO A 95 -4.11 15.95 -23.08
CA PRO A 95 -4.50 16.34 -24.44
C PRO A 95 -5.99 16.07 -24.67
N THR A 96 -6.61 16.86 -25.53
CA THR A 96 -8.05 16.72 -25.86
C THR A 96 -8.28 16.37 -27.33
N ASP A 97 -7.21 16.26 -28.11
CA ASP A 97 -7.28 15.91 -29.53
C ASP A 97 -7.31 14.39 -29.73
N GLY A 98 -8.11 13.93 -30.70
CA GLY A 98 -8.30 12.50 -30.96
C GLY A 98 -7.03 11.75 -31.40
N MET A 99 -6.05 12.46 -31.99
CA MET A 99 -4.77 11.87 -32.39
C MET A 99 -3.93 11.48 -31.16
N SER A 100 -3.75 12.41 -30.22
CA SER A 100 -3.02 12.14 -28.97
C SER A 100 -3.69 11.05 -28.14
N ILE A 101 -5.03 11.07 -28.03
CA ILE A 101 -5.79 10.01 -27.35
C ILE A 101 -5.62 8.65 -28.04
N ALA A 102 -5.54 8.62 -29.38
CA ALA A 102 -5.27 7.39 -30.13
C ALA A 102 -3.84 6.85 -29.90
N GLU A 103 -2.85 7.73 -29.79
CA GLU A 103 -1.46 7.36 -29.43
C GLU A 103 -1.36 6.84 -28.01
N GLU A 104 -1.96 7.53 -27.05
CA GLU A 104 -2.03 7.12 -25.66
C GLU A 104 -2.72 5.76 -25.50
N SER A 105 -3.91 5.59 -26.10
CA SER A 105 -4.64 4.32 -26.00
C SER A 105 -3.85 3.14 -26.58
N ASN A 106 -3.09 3.35 -27.67
CA ASN A 106 -2.16 2.34 -28.18
C ASN A 106 -1.08 1.99 -27.14
N TRP A 107 -0.50 3.01 -26.51
CA TRP A 107 0.51 2.80 -25.47
C TRP A 107 -0.07 2.04 -24.28
N ILE A 108 -1.26 2.40 -23.80
CA ILE A 108 -1.95 1.73 -22.68
C ILE A 108 -2.21 0.25 -23.01
N VAL A 109 -2.74 -0.06 -24.20
CA VAL A 109 -2.98 -1.45 -24.63
C VAL A 109 -1.69 -2.27 -24.60
N ASN A 110 -0.58 -1.70 -25.07
CA ASN A 110 0.73 -2.35 -25.06
C ASN A 110 1.22 -2.61 -23.61
N GLN A 111 1.02 -1.65 -22.70
CA GLN A 111 1.39 -1.81 -21.29
C GLN A 111 0.56 -2.87 -20.57
N LEU A 112 -0.74 -2.96 -20.88
CA LEU A 112 -1.62 -4.00 -20.34
C LEU A 112 -1.19 -5.39 -20.83
N GLY A 113 -0.78 -5.52 -22.10
CA GLY A 113 -0.26 -6.77 -22.68
C GLY A 113 1.13 -7.19 -22.18
N SER A 114 1.94 -6.24 -21.73
CA SER A 114 3.31 -6.45 -21.22
C SER A 114 3.38 -7.16 -19.85
N GLY A 115 2.26 -7.27 -19.13
CA GLY A 115 2.23 -7.85 -17.78
C GLY A 115 2.88 -6.94 -16.72
N MET A 116 3.05 -5.63 -17.02
CA MET A 116 3.45 -4.62 -16.03
C MET A 116 2.35 -4.34 -15.01
N VAL A 117 1.09 -4.57 -15.39
CA VAL A 117 -0.06 -4.51 -14.49
C VAL A 117 -0.37 -5.94 -14.03
N PRO A 118 -0.15 -6.30 -12.74
CA PRO A 118 -0.32 -7.66 -12.25
C PRO A 118 -1.72 -8.23 -12.46
N LEU A 119 -2.73 -7.35 -12.55
CA LEU A 119 -4.14 -7.68 -12.80
C LEU A 119 -4.34 -8.51 -14.09
N PHE A 120 -3.44 -8.39 -15.07
CA PHE A 120 -3.49 -9.07 -16.36
C PHE A 120 -2.41 -10.16 -16.50
N SER A 121 -1.71 -10.50 -15.41
CA SER A 121 -0.64 -11.48 -15.45
C SER A 121 -1.19 -12.91 -15.59
N ARG A 122 -0.51 -13.74 -16.40
CA ARG A 122 -0.91 -15.09 -16.84
C ARG A 122 -1.02 -16.09 -15.68
N LYS A 123 -2.05 -16.04 -14.84
CA LYS A 123 -2.54 -17.26 -14.18
C LYS A 123 -3.51 -17.92 -15.16
N GLY A 124 -3.19 -19.17 -15.51
CA GLY A 124 -3.73 -19.87 -16.67
C GLY A 124 -5.23 -19.67 -16.92
N HIS A 125 -5.54 -19.38 -18.19
CA HIS A 125 -6.85 -19.48 -18.84
C HIS A 125 -7.90 -18.38 -18.53
N GLN A 126 -7.58 -17.12 -18.86
CA GLN A 126 -8.40 -16.22 -19.69
C GLN A 126 -7.70 -14.86 -19.79
N VAL A 127 -7.17 -14.52 -20.97
CA VAL A 127 -6.72 -13.14 -21.22
C VAL A 127 -7.98 -12.28 -21.30
N LEU A 128 -8.11 -11.29 -20.40
CA LEU A 128 -9.16 -10.27 -20.51
C LEU A 128 -9.02 -9.58 -21.88
N TYR A 129 -9.97 -9.86 -22.77
CA TYR A 129 -10.03 -9.18 -24.06
C TYR A 129 -10.60 -7.78 -23.87
N ILE A 130 -9.71 -6.80 -23.76
CA ILE A 130 -10.04 -5.38 -23.72
C ILE A 130 -10.08 -4.84 -25.15
N VAL A 131 -11.18 -4.19 -25.51
CA VAL A 131 -11.35 -3.55 -26.82
C VAL A 131 -10.70 -2.17 -26.75
N LYS A 132 -9.75 -1.89 -27.66
CA LYS A 132 -9.07 -0.58 -27.73
C LYS A 132 -10.05 0.60 -27.80
N GLY A 133 -11.15 0.45 -28.56
CA GLY A 133 -12.18 1.48 -28.69
C GLY A 133 -12.79 1.91 -27.35
N ASP A 134 -12.94 0.98 -26.42
CA ASP A 134 -13.48 1.29 -25.09
C ASP A 134 -12.47 2.09 -24.24
N ILE A 135 -11.16 1.87 -24.41
CA ILE A 135 -10.12 2.70 -23.76
C ILE A 135 -10.14 4.11 -24.33
N VAL A 136 -10.23 4.27 -25.65
CA VAL A 136 -10.36 5.58 -26.30
C VAL A 136 -11.57 6.33 -25.73
N ARG A 137 -12.71 5.65 -25.64
CA ARG A 137 -13.94 6.24 -25.12
C ARG A 137 -13.82 6.63 -23.65
N PHE A 138 -13.17 5.80 -22.84
CA PHE A 138 -12.86 6.12 -21.44
C PHE A 138 -11.99 7.38 -21.31
N LEU A 139 -10.92 7.49 -22.12
CA LEU A 139 -10.05 8.67 -22.14
C LEU A 139 -10.80 9.93 -22.62
N GLU A 140 -11.69 9.83 -23.61
CA GLU A 140 -12.55 10.94 -24.03
C GLU A 140 -13.45 11.44 -22.88
N PHE A 141 -14.03 10.54 -22.10
CA PHE A 141 -14.82 10.92 -20.92
C PHE A 141 -13.99 11.65 -19.87
N MET A 142 -12.78 11.14 -19.59
CA MET A 142 -11.89 11.71 -18.57
C MET A 142 -11.28 13.04 -19.02
N HIS A 143 -10.71 13.10 -20.22
CA HIS A 143 -9.92 14.24 -20.70
C HIS A 143 -10.79 15.39 -21.17
N VAL A 144 -11.84 15.09 -21.95
CA VAL A 144 -12.69 16.09 -22.61
C VAL A 144 -13.90 16.42 -21.73
N GLN A 145 -14.66 15.40 -21.34
CA GLN A 145 -15.91 15.59 -20.60
C GLN A 145 -15.67 15.83 -19.10
N LYS A 146 -14.47 15.50 -18.58
CA LYS A 146 -14.09 15.57 -17.16
C LYS A 146 -15.07 14.78 -16.28
N LEU A 147 -15.44 13.58 -16.74
CA LEU A 147 -16.24 12.62 -15.99
C LEU A 147 -15.31 11.73 -15.14
N ASP A 148 -15.66 11.52 -13.89
CA ASP A 148 -14.89 10.74 -12.93
C ASP A 148 -15.18 9.23 -13.07
N VAL A 149 -14.28 8.38 -12.54
CA VAL A 149 -14.37 6.92 -12.66
C VAL A 149 -15.73 6.36 -12.19
N PRO A 150 -16.28 6.75 -11.02
CA PRO A 150 -17.58 6.22 -10.58
C PRO A 150 -18.74 6.65 -11.48
N PHE A 151 -18.70 7.88 -12.00
CA PHE A 151 -19.74 8.36 -12.92
C PHE A 151 -19.74 7.53 -14.21
N ILE A 152 -18.56 7.31 -14.79
CA ILE A 152 -18.40 6.48 -15.99
C ILE A 152 -18.88 5.05 -15.71
N ALA A 153 -18.48 4.50 -14.56
CA ALA A 153 -18.83 3.13 -14.16
C ALA A 153 -20.33 2.91 -13.96
N MET A 154 -21.06 3.91 -13.47
CA MET A 154 -22.49 3.81 -13.22
C MET A 154 -23.33 4.18 -14.46
N TYR A 155 -22.98 5.26 -15.16
CA TYR A 155 -23.87 5.91 -16.14
C TYR A 155 -23.37 5.86 -17.59
N ARG A 156 -22.14 5.40 -17.84
CA ARG A 156 -21.55 5.27 -19.20
C ARG A 156 -21.01 3.86 -19.48
N LYS A 157 -21.35 2.90 -18.64
CA LYS A 157 -20.89 1.50 -18.69
C LYS A 157 -21.08 0.85 -20.07
N GLU A 158 -22.17 1.19 -20.74
CA GLU A 158 -22.56 0.66 -22.05
C GLU A 158 -21.58 1.04 -23.16
N GLU A 159 -20.95 2.20 -23.04
CA GLU A 159 -20.01 2.73 -24.02
C GLU A 159 -18.59 2.17 -23.84
N CYS A 160 -18.32 1.43 -22.74
CA CYS A 160 -17.01 0.86 -22.43
C CYS A 160 -17.09 -0.58 -21.86
N ARG A 161 -18.00 -1.41 -22.40
CA ARG A 161 -18.36 -2.72 -21.81
C ARG A 161 -17.19 -3.67 -21.56
N SER A 162 -16.15 -3.66 -22.40
CA SER A 162 -15.00 -4.55 -22.23
C SER A 162 -14.17 -4.23 -20.97
N LEU A 163 -14.25 -3.01 -20.46
CA LEU A 163 -13.51 -2.56 -19.26
C LEU A 163 -14.12 -3.06 -17.94
N PHE A 164 -15.35 -3.57 -17.97
CA PHE A 164 -16.09 -4.01 -16.77
C PHE A 164 -16.14 -5.52 -16.57
N LYS A 165 -15.41 -6.28 -17.40
CA LYS A 165 -15.21 -7.72 -17.22
C LYS A 165 -14.23 -7.94 -16.08
N ASP A 166 -14.62 -8.71 -15.07
CA ASP A 166 -13.81 -8.91 -13.87
C ASP A 166 -12.73 -9.97 -14.15
N PRO A 167 -11.44 -9.70 -13.83
CA PRO A 167 -10.41 -10.74 -13.83
C PRO A 167 -10.60 -11.79 -12.73
N ASP A 168 -11.38 -11.50 -11.69
CA ASP A 168 -11.54 -12.41 -10.54
C ASP A 168 -12.65 -13.46 -10.79
N PRO A 169 -12.32 -14.76 -10.89
CA PRO A 169 -13.29 -15.82 -11.10
C PRO A 169 -14.27 -15.98 -9.92
N GLN A 170 -13.96 -15.45 -8.73
CA GLN A 170 -14.87 -15.48 -7.59
C GLN A 170 -16.07 -14.53 -7.76
N ALA A 171 -15.87 -13.37 -8.40
CA ALA A 171 -16.95 -12.43 -8.70
C ALA A 171 -17.98 -13.02 -9.68
N ASP A 172 -17.52 -13.87 -10.61
CA ASP A 172 -18.38 -14.60 -11.53
C ASP A 172 -19.18 -15.73 -10.85
N LYS A 173 -18.66 -16.32 -9.77
CA LYS A 173 -19.43 -17.29 -8.96
C LYS A 173 -20.54 -16.60 -8.17
N ASP A 174 -20.26 -15.44 -7.58
CA ASP A 174 -21.27 -14.68 -6.83
C ASP A 174 -22.42 -14.24 -7.75
N LYS A 175 -22.10 -13.85 -9.00
CA LYS A 175 -23.09 -13.50 -10.04
C LYS A 175 -23.94 -14.70 -10.48
N LYS A 176 -23.38 -15.92 -10.48
CA LYS A 176 -24.14 -17.16 -10.78
C LYS A 176 -25.07 -17.57 -9.64
N ASN A 177 -24.68 -17.29 -8.40
CA ASN A 177 -25.46 -17.66 -7.21
C ASN A 177 -26.67 -16.73 -6.99
N ASN A 178 -26.60 -15.47 -7.43
CA ASN A 178 -27.73 -14.55 -7.35
C ASN A 178 -27.80 -13.63 -8.59
N PRO A 179 -28.47 -14.07 -9.67
CA PRO A 179 -28.52 -13.33 -10.94
C PRO A 179 -29.25 -11.98 -10.84
N ASP A 180 -30.12 -11.81 -9.84
CA ASP A 180 -30.99 -10.64 -9.68
C ASP A 180 -30.36 -9.52 -8.81
N LYS A 181 -29.21 -9.79 -8.16
CA LYS A 181 -28.50 -8.82 -7.30
C LYS A 181 -27.15 -8.42 -7.92
N PRO A 182 -26.95 -7.18 -8.41
CA PRO A 182 -25.64 -6.74 -8.85
C PRO A 182 -24.69 -6.66 -7.63
N PRO A 183 -23.56 -7.40 -7.61
CA PRO A 183 -22.61 -7.29 -6.52
C PRO A 183 -21.87 -5.95 -6.60
N MET A 184 -21.49 -5.39 -5.45
CA MET A 184 -20.54 -4.28 -5.43
C MET A 184 -19.22 -4.67 -6.10
N LYS A 185 -18.65 -3.74 -6.87
CA LYS A 185 -17.43 -3.97 -7.64
C LYS A 185 -16.38 -2.93 -7.34
N TRP A 186 -15.15 -3.39 -7.15
CA TRP A 186 -13.98 -2.54 -7.19
C TRP A 186 -13.49 -2.47 -8.65
N HIS A 187 -13.56 -1.30 -9.28
CA HIS A 187 -13.33 -1.12 -10.73
C HIS A 187 -11.83 -1.11 -11.08
N LYS A 188 -11.10 -2.16 -10.71
CA LYS A 188 -9.63 -2.30 -10.81
C LYS A 188 -9.09 -1.96 -12.20
N VAL A 189 -9.80 -2.35 -13.27
CA VAL A 189 -9.39 -2.09 -14.66
C VAL A 189 -9.40 -0.59 -14.98
N LEU A 190 -10.44 0.15 -14.58
CA LEU A 190 -10.53 1.59 -14.82
C LEU A 190 -9.43 2.35 -14.07
N TRP A 191 -9.18 1.97 -12.82
CA TRP A 191 -8.09 2.56 -12.03
C TRP A 191 -6.70 2.23 -12.59
N ALA A 192 -6.51 1.02 -13.13
CA ALA A 192 -5.25 0.66 -13.81
C ALA A 192 -5.03 1.49 -15.08
N ILE A 193 -6.08 1.73 -15.87
CA ILE A 193 -6.02 2.60 -17.04
C ILE A 193 -5.70 4.04 -16.63
N LEU A 194 -6.33 4.56 -15.56
CA LEU A 194 -6.05 5.90 -15.05
C LEU A 194 -4.60 6.07 -14.56
N GLU A 195 -4.05 5.05 -13.91
CA GLU A 195 -2.63 5.07 -13.49
C GLU A 195 -1.68 5.02 -14.70
N LEU A 196 -2.06 4.31 -15.77
CA LEU A 196 -1.31 4.29 -17.03
C LEU A 196 -1.42 5.62 -17.77
N ASP A 197 -2.60 6.25 -17.84
CA ASP A 197 -2.80 7.62 -18.34
C ASP A 197 -1.86 8.60 -17.63
N ARG A 198 -1.85 8.60 -16.29
CA ARG A 198 -0.94 9.45 -15.51
C ARG A 198 0.54 9.23 -15.86
N LYS A 199 0.95 7.97 -16.04
CA LYS A 199 2.33 7.63 -16.44
C LYS A 199 2.63 8.11 -17.85
N TRP A 200 1.69 7.96 -18.78
CA TRP A 200 1.83 8.44 -20.15
C TRP A 200 1.94 9.97 -20.20
N LEU A 201 1.13 10.70 -19.44
CA LEU A 201 1.20 12.16 -19.34
C LEU A 201 2.53 12.65 -18.76
N LEU A 202 3.02 12.01 -17.70
CA LEU A 202 4.35 12.31 -17.15
C LEU A 202 5.46 12.03 -18.16
N LEU A 203 5.33 10.94 -18.91
CA LEU A 203 6.24 10.59 -19.98
C LEU A 203 6.22 11.65 -21.08
N GLN A 204 5.04 12.08 -21.50
CA GLN A 204 4.89 13.08 -22.55
C GLN A 204 5.46 14.42 -22.10
N LYS A 205 5.20 14.85 -20.86
CA LYS A 205 5.83 16.04 -20.26
C LYS A 205 7.35 15.95 -20.29
N ARG A 206 7.92 14.79 -19.97
CA ARG A 206 9.37 14.55 -20.03
C ARG A 206 9.88 14.57 -21.48
N LYS A 207 9.17 13.91 -22.40
CA LYS A 207 9.48 13.89 -23.84
C LYS A 207 9.48 15.30 -24.39
N SER A 208 8.47 16.12 -24.10
CA SER A 208 8.40 17.52 -24.53
C SER A 208 9.53 18.37 -23.95
N ALA A 209 9.88 18.16 -22.66
CA ALA A 209 11.00 18.87 -22.03
C ALA A 209 12.34 18.52 -22.68
N LEU A 210 12.52 17.24 -23.03
CA LEU A 210 13.70 16.76 -23.75
C LEU A 210 13.69 17.21 -25.20
N GLN A 211 12.57 17.13 -25.92
CA GLN A 211 12.41 17.66 -27.28
C GLN A 211 12.67 19.16 -27.33
N LEU A 212 12.31 19.94 -26.31
CA LEU A 212 12.67 21.35 -26.25
C LEU A 212 14.20 21.55 -26.15
N TYR A 213 14.87 20.64 -25.44
CA TYR A 213 16.33 20.57 -25.34
C TYR A 213 16.99 20.07 -26.64
N TYR A 214 16.37 19.09 -27.30
CA TYR A 214 16.82 18.45 -28.55
C TYR A 214 16.39 19.19 -29.82
N ASN A 215 15.37 20.05 -29.85
CA ASN A 215 15.02 20.88 -31.02
C ASN A 215 16.07 22.00 -31.26
N LYS A 216 17.10 22.08 -30.42
CA LYS A 216 18.38 22.74 -30.75
C LYS A 216 19.34 21.86 -31.58
N ARG A 217 19.01 20.60 -31.88
CA ARG A 217 19.61 19.65 -32.84
C ARG A 217 18.92 18.26 -32.82
N PHE A 218 17.97 18.07 -33.75
CA PHE A 218 17.35 16.83 -34.29
C PHE A 218 16.71 15.76 -33.37
N GLU A 219 15.65 15.14 -33.92
CA GLU A 219 14.70 14.12 -33.40
C GLU A 219 15.39 12.74 -33.21
N GLU A 220 14.97 11.78 -32.36
CA GLU A 220 13.63 11.16 -32.19
C GLU A 220 13.63 10.16 -30.97
N GLU A 221 12.55 9.36 -30.79
CA GLU A 221 12.40 8.07 -30.02
C GLU A 221 11.82 7.95 -28.56
N GLN A 222 11.36 6.74 -28.18
CA GLN A 222 10.30 6.39 -27.20
C GLN A 222 10.73 6.10 -25.74
N SER A 223 9.75 5.96 -24.83
CA SER A 223 9.82 5.96 -23.35
C SER A 223 11.04 5.42 -22.59
N ILE A 224 11.54 4.20 -22.87
CA ILE A 224 12.73 3.61 -22.21
C ILE A 224 14.01 4.01 -22.98
N GLU A 225 13.87 4.21 -24.28
CA GLU A 225 14.91 4.80 -25.11
C GLU A 225 15.17 6.24 -24.65
N ILE A 226 14.22 6.94 -24.03
CA ILE A 226 14.49 8.28 -23.50
C ILE A 226 15.66 8.28 -22.50
N ASP A 227 15.73 7.32 -21.58
CA ASP A 227 16.84 7.20 -20.63
C ASP A 227 18.12 6.71 -21.30
N ASP A 228 18.01 5.78 -22.26
CA ASP A 228 19.15 5.25 -23.00
C ASP A 228 19.75 6.31 -23.97
N VAL A 229 18.90 7.09 -24.64
CA VAL A 229 19.21 8.23 -25.51
C VAL A 229 19.78 9.38 -24.69
N ASP A 230 19.18 9.71 -23.53
CA ASP A 230 19.76 10.69 -22.60
C ASP A 230 21.14 10.22 -22.10
N SER A 231 21.33 8.91 -21.86
CA SER A 231 22.63 8.36 -21.46
C SER A 231 23.67 8.45 -22.59
N LYS A 232 23.34 8.06 -23.83
CA LYS A 232 24.20 8.23 -25.02
C LYS A 232 24.50 9.69 -25.28
N TYR A 233 23.51 10.57 -25.15
CA TYR A 233 23.70 12.01 -25.30
C TYR A 233 24.63 12.57 -24.24
N ASN A 234 24.41 12.27 -22.96
CA ASN A 234 25.24 12.75 -21.86
C ASN A 234 26.69 12.24 -21.93
N LEU A 235 26.95 11.14 -22.65
CA LEU A 235 28.29 10.64 -22.94
C LEU A 235 29.07 11.61 -23.85
N HIS A 236 28.45 12.06 -24.94
CA HIS A 236 29.08 13.00 -25.90
C HIS A 236 28.95 14.48 -25.47
N PHE A 237 27.89 14.82 -24.74
CA PHE A 237 27.54 16.18 -24.33
C PHE A 237 27.23 16.25 -22.83
N PRO A 238 28.22 16.05 -21.95
CA PRO A 238 27.99 16.08 -20.51
C PRO A 238 27.47 17.45 -20.05
N PRO A 239 26.52 17.48 -19.10
CA PRO A 239 25.91 18.72 -18.62
C PRO A 239 26.99 19.65 -18.01
N GLY A 240 27.27 20.75 -18.70
CA GLY A 240 28.31 21.74 -18.35
C GLY A 240 29.29 22.11 -19.46
N ASN A 241 29.16 21.54 -20.67
CA ASN A 241 29.91 21.97 -21.87
C ASN A 241 29.06 22.80 -22.86
N VAL A 242 27.74 22.85 -22.69
CA VAL A 242 26.84 23.69 -23.48
C VAL A 242 26.74 25.05 -22.78
N GLY A 243 27.15 26.13 -23.47
CA GLY A 243 27.23 27.50 -22.94
C GLY A 243 25.88 28.13 -22.61
N VAL A 244 25.22 27.67 -21.55
CA VAL A 244 24.10 28.36 -20.89
C VAL A 244 24.54 28.70 -19.47
N ASP A 245 25.47 29.65 -19.37
CA ASP A 245 26.01 30.18 -18.12
C ASP A 245 25.19 31.41 -17.68
N GLU A 246 24.05 31.19 -17.00
CA GLU A 246 23.32 32.25 -16.26
C GLU A 246 22.97 31.84 -14.81
N GLY A 247 23.76 30.96 -14.19
CA GLY A 247 23.62 30.60 -12.78
C GLY A 247 24.91 30.84 -11.98
N ARG A 248 24.84 31.63 -10.89
CA ARG A 248 25.98 32.05 -10.03
C ARG A 248 26.81 30.92 -9.36
N PHE A 249 26.58 29.64 -9.65
CA PHE A 249 27.35 28.54 -9.07
C PHE A 249 27.65 27.45 -10.12
N LYS A 250 28.92 27.31 -10.50
CA LYS A 250 29.40 26.23 -11.38
C LYS A 250 29.35 24.91 -10.62
N ARG A 251 28.62 23.91 -11.15
CA ARG A 251 28.68 22.53 -10.66
C ARG A 251 30.08 21.95 -10.91
N PRO A 252 30.64 21.09 -10.02
CA PRO A 252 31.92 20.43 -10.26
C PRO A 252 31.85 19.57 -11.53
N LYS A 253 32.77 19.77 -12.47
CA LYS A 253 32.88 18.91 -13.67
C LYS A 253 33.42 17.54 -13.24
N ARG A 254 32.59 16.50 -13.20
CA ARG A 254 33.06 15.11 -13.05
C ARG A 254 33.84 14.72 -14.31
N LYS A 255 35.14 14.45 -14.20
CA LYS A 255 35.96 13.89 -15.29
C LYS A 255 35.77 12.37 -15.29
N SER A 256 35.06 11.83 -16.26
CA SER A 256 35.00 10.37 -16.49
C SER A 256 36.27 9.89 -17.18
N GLN A 257 36.61 8.62 -17.03
CA GLN A 257 37.72 7.99 -17.77
C GLN A 257 37.50 8.12 -19.29
N TYR A 258 36.27 7.94 -19.76
CA TYR A 258 35.86 8.26 -21.14
C TYR A 258 36.24 9.68 -21.59
N SER A 259 35.95 10.71 -20.77
CA SER A 259 36.31 12.10 -21.10
C SER A 259 37.82 12.32 -21.14
N ILE A 260 38.60 11.57 -20.34
CA ILE A 260 40.06 11.61 -20.35
C ILE A 260 40.61 10.97 -21.64
N CYS A 261 40.07 9.82 -22.04
CA CYS A 261 40.44 9.14 -23.28
C CYS A 261 40.12 10.02 -24.51
N SER A 262 38.91 10.58 -24.56
CA SER A 262 38.45 11.46 -25.65
C SER A 262 39.35 12.71 -25.78
N LYS A 263 39.67 13.39 -24.67
CA LYS A 263 40.59 14.55 -24.68
C LYS A 263 42.02 14.21 -25.06
N SER A 264 42.43 12.96 -24.86
CA SER A 264 43.78 12.48 -25.22
C SER A 264 43.85 11.99 -26.67
N GLY A 265 42.78 12.13 -27.46
CA GLY A 265 42.76 11.75 -28.87
C GLY A 265 42.58 10.25 -29.12
N LEU A 266 42.25 9.45 -28.09
CA LEU A 266 42.15 7.98 -28.22
C LEU A 266 40.97 7.51 -29.09
N TRP A 267 40.09 8.43 -29.51
CA TRP A 267 38.98 8.13 -30.43
C TRP A 267 39.42 7.73 -31.82
N GLU A 268 40.59 8.20 -32.29
CA GLU A 268 41.17 7.75 -33.57
C GLU A 268 41.66 6.30 -33.51
N VAL A 269 42.06 5.82 -32.33
CA VAL A 269 42.41 4.41 -32.11
C VAL A 269 41.14 3.58 -31.96
N ALA A 270 40.14 4.10 -31.24
CA ALA A 270 38.88 3.41 -31.03
C ALA A 270 38.11 3.18 -32.35
N SER A 271 38.11 4.16 -33.26
CA SER A 271 37.46 4.05 -34.57
C SER A 271 38.11 3.01 -35.49
N LYS A 272 39.30 2.51 -35.15
CA LYS A 272 39.99 1.46 -35.91
C LYS A 272 39.68 0.05 -35.41
N PHE A 273 39.01 -0.11 -34.26
CA PHE A 273 38.63 -1.44 -33.78
C PHE A 273 37.59 -2.09 -34.68
N GLY A 274 36.62 -1.37 -35.25
CA GLY A 274 35.63 -1.98 -36.14
C GLY A 274 34.46 -1.05 -36.44
N TYR A 275 33.27 -1.63 -36.59
CA TYR A 275 32.02 -0.88 -36.76
C TYR A 275 31.83 0.14 -35.64
N ASN A 276 31.22 1.27 -35.97
CA ASN A 276 30.80 2.22 -34.94
C ASN A 276 29.69 1.58 -34.06
N SER A 277 29.42 2.16 -32.88
CA SER A 277 28.47 1.58 -31.92
C SER A 277 27.07 1.41 -32.51
N GLU A 278 26.64 2.34 -33.37
CA GLU A 278 25.32 2.34 -34.01
C GLU A 278 25.21 1.25 -35.08
N GLU A 279 26.20 1.12 -35.97
CA GLU A 279 26.31 0.06 -36.96
C GLU A 279 26.34 -1.32 -36.32
N PHE A 280 27.16 -1.50 -35.28
CA PHE A 280 27.17 -2.73 -34.50
C PHE A 280 25.80 -3.00 -33.88
N GLY A 281 25.17 -1.99 -33.29
CA GLY A 281 23.85 -2.11 -32.69
C GLY A 281 22.78 -2.59 -33.67
N LEU A 282 22.76 -2.04 -34.89
CA LEU A 282 21.80 -2.40 -35.94
C LEU A 282 22.04 -3.80 -36.52
N LEU A 283 23.31 -4.24 -36.61
CA LEU A 283 23.66 -5.60 -37.04
C LEU A 283 23.28 -6.61 -35.96
N PHE A 284 23.66 -6.33 -34.71
CA PHE A 284 23.40 -7.20 -33.56
C PHE A 284 21.91 -7.32 -33.24
N SER A 285 21.13 -6.25 -33.42
CA SER A 285 19.67 -6.30 -33.27
C SER A 285 18.93 -6.90 -34.48
N LEU A 286 19.66 -7.29 -35.54
CA LEU A 286 19.14 -7.81 -36.82
C LEU A 286 18.24 -6.82 -37.59
N GLU A 287 18.34 -5.52 -37.28
CA GLU A 287 17.63 -4.45 -38.01
C GLU A 287 18.29 -4.17 -39.37
N LYS A 288 19.58 -4.49 -39.52
CA LYS A 288 20.31 -4.48 -40.79
C LYS A 288 20.97 -5.83 -41.05
N MET A 289 20.97 -6.26 -42.31
CA MET A 289 21.80 -7.37 -42.76
C MET A 289 23.23 -6.90 -43.02
N ARG A 290 24.20 -7.78 -42.74
CA ARG A 290 25.61 -7.53 -43.04
C ARG A 290 25.81 -7.49 -44.56
N THR A 291 26.02 -6.30 -45.11
CA THR A 291 26.23 -6.08 -46.55
C THR A 291 27.70 -5.88 -46.94
N GLU A 292 28.56 -5.47 -46.00
CA GLU A 292 29.99 -5.19 -46.23
C GLU A 292 30.85 -5.88 -45.15
N GLU A 293 31.94 -6.52 -45.57
CA GLU A 293 32.92 -7.15 -44.67
C GLU A 293 33.79 -6.08 -43.99
N LEU A 294 34.17 -6.34 -42.74
CA LEU A 294 34.97 -5.41 -41.95
C LEU A 294 36.43 -5.42 -42.47
N GLU A 295 36.90 -4.30 -43.02
CA GLU A 295 38.31 -4.20 -43.45
C GLU A 295 39.25 -3.97 -42.25
N ASP A 296 40.13 -4.94 -41.99
CA ASP A 296 41.14 -4.83 -40.94
C ASP A 296 42.33 -3.95 -41.35
N ALA A 297 42.84 -3.16 -40.39
CA ALA A 297 44.06 -2.40 -40.58
C ALA A 297 45.27 -3.32 -40.88
N LYS A 298 46.08 -2.93 -41.87
CA LYS A 298 47.31 -3.65 -42.23
C LYS A 298 48.37 -3.62 -41.12
N GLU A 299 48.37 -2.56 -40.31
CA GLU A 299 49.23 -2.37 -39.15
C GLU A 299 48.62 -3.06 -37.92
N THR A 300 49.48 -3.58 -37.04
CA THR A 300 49.06 -4.22 -35.79
C THR A 300 48.48 -3.20 -34.79
N PRO A 301 47.62 -3.63 -33.83
CA PRO A 301 47.07 -2.72 -32.82
C PRO A 301 48.13 -1.94 -32.03
N GLU A 302 49.26 -2.58 -31.72
CA GLU A 302 50.35 -2.02 -30.93
C GLU A 302 51.12 -0.94 -31.70
N GLU A 303 51.34 -1.15 -33.00
CA GLU A 303 51.95 -0.16 -33.89
C GLU A 303 51.09 1.09 -34.01
N VAL A 304 49.77 0.93 -34.15
CA VAL A 304 48.81 2.04 -34.18
C VAL A 304 48.82 2.78 -32.83
N ALA A 305 48.76 2.05 -31.72
CA ALA A 305 48.70 2.62 -30.37
C ALA A 305 49.99 3.35 -29.96
N SER A 306 51.16 2.93 -30.46
CA SER A 306 52.44 3.59 -30.16
C SER A 306 52.45 5.09 -30.53
N ARG A 307 51.66 5.48 -31.55
CA ARG A 307 51.53 6.86 -32.05
C ARG A 307 50.74 7.79 -31.12
N PHE A 308 50.02 7.25 -30.14
CA PHE A 308 49.11 7.99 -29.24
C PHE A 308 49.55 7.94 -27.77
N THR A 309 50.81 7.59 -27.51
CA THR A 309 51.38 7.61 -26.16
C THR A 309 51.46 9.06 -25.64
N CYS A 310 51.10 9.27 -24.38
CA CYS A 310 51.14 10.59 -23.74
C CYS A 310 51.44 10.47 -22.24
N VAL A 311 51.54 11.59 -21.53
CA VAL A 311 51.83 11.60 -20.07
C VAL A 311 50.78 10.81 -19.28
N THR A 312 49.54 10.73 -19.77
CA THR A 312 48.46 9.96 -19.14
C THR A 312 48.48 8.47 -19.53
N PHE A 313 49.05 8.14 -20.69
CA PHE A 313 49.09 6.78 -21.26
C PHE A 313 50.52 6.47 -21.74
N GLU A 314 51.34 5.97 -20.81
CA GLU A 314 52.80 5.87 -20.96
C GLU A 314 53.26 4.82 -21.97
N ASN A 315 52.45 3.80 -22.27
CA ASN A 315 52.81 2.71 -23.17
C ASN A 315 51.65 2.33 -24.11
N SER A 316 51.96 1.60 -25.19
CA SER A 316 50.98 1.18 -26.20
C SER A 316 49.83 0.35 -25.61
N GLN A 317 50.09 -0.45 -24.57
CA GLN A 317 49.06 -1.24 -23.88
C GLN A 317 48.09 -0.36 -23.07
N ALA A 318 48.57 0.71 -22.45
CA ALA A 318 47.73 1.68 -21.74
C ALA A 318 46.84 2.46 -22.71
N VAL A 319 47.39 2.84 -23.87
CA VAL A 319 46.64 3.45 -24.98
C VAL A 319 45.54 2.50 -25.48
N LEU A 320 45.88 1.23 -25.76
CA LEU A 320 44.91 0.21 -26.17
C LEU A 320 43.84 -0.01 -25.10
N SER A 321 44.22 -0.13 -23.83
CA SER A 321 43.26 -0.28 -22.73
C SER A 321 42.32 0.93 -22.61
N GLY A 322 42.84 2.15 -22.78
CA GLY A 322 42.04 3.38 -22.76
C GLY A 322 41.08 3.46 -23.94
N ALA A 323 41.53 3.07 -25.14
CA ALA A 323 40.71 3.05 -26.35
C ALA A 323 39.65 1.92 -26.30
N ARG A 324 39.99 0.73 -25.80
CA ARG A 324 39.04 -0.38 -25.56
C ARG A 324 37.94 0.03 -24.60
N HIS A 325 38.31 0.66 -23.47
CA HIS A 325 37.33 1.17 -22.52
C HIS A 325 36.37 2.18 -23.17
N MET A 326 36.89 3.03 -24.06
CA MET A 326 36.08 4.02 -24.76
C MET A 326 35.07 3.35 -25.71
N ALA A 327 35.52 2.41 -26.53
CA ALA A 327 34.65 1.61 -27.41
C ALA A 327 33.61 0.80 -26.61
N ALA A 328 34.01 0.19 -25.49
CA ALA A 328 33.11 -0.57 -24.63
C ALA A 328 32.01 0.32 -24.01
N VAL A 329 32.35 1.54 -23.59
CA VAL A 329 31.38 2.50 -23.06
C VAL A 329 30.42 2.98 -24.17
N GLU A 330 30.92 3.27 -25.36
CA GLU A 330 30.09 3.66 -26.53
C GLU A 330 29.07 2.57 -26.88
N ILE A 331 29.53 1.31 -26.99
CA ILE A 331 28.64 0.15 -27.23
C ILE A 331 27.63 0.00 -26.08
N SER A 332 28.06 0.15 -24.82
CA SER A 332 27.18 -0.02 -23.66
C SER A 332 26.09 1.05 -23.53
N CYS A 333 26.31 2.23 -24.13
CA CYS A 333 25.37 3.35 -24.14
C CYS A 333 24.47 3.35 -25.38
N GLU A 334 24.72 2.48 -26.37
CA GLU A 334 23.94 2.43 -27.61
C GLU A 334 22.51 1.93 -27.37
N PRO A 335 21.46 2.71 -27.69
CA PRO A 335 20.07 2.30 -27.46
C PRO A 335 19.68 0.96 -28.08
N CYS A 336 20.07 0.69 -29.34
CA CYS A 336 19.71 -0.58 -30.00
C CYS A 336 20.36 -1.80 -29.32
N VAL A 337 21.64 -1.70 -28.93
CA VAL A 337 22.34 -2.75 -28.18
C VAL A 337 21.68 -2.96 -26.83
N ARG A 338 21.43 -1.88 -26.08
CA ARG A 338 20.78 -1.95 -24.75
C ARG A 338 19.40 -2.56 -24.85
N ARG A 339 18.60 -2.20 -25.86
CA ARG A 339 17.26 -2.74 -26.12
C ARG A 339 17.30 -4.26 -26.33
N HIS A 340 18.18 -4.73 -27.21
CA HIS A 340 18.33 -6.16 -27.51
C HIS A 340 18.82 -6.96 -26.27
N VAL A 341 19.90 -6.49 -25.62
CA VAL A 341 20.44 -7.14 -24.42
C VAL A 341 19.45 -7.14 -23.27
N ARG A 342 18.68 -6.06 -23.10
CA ARG A 342 17.60 -5.97 -22.10
C ARG A 342 16.55 -7.02 -22.34
N SER A 343 16.05 -7.16 -23.57
CA SER A 343 15.04 -8.18 -23.89
C SER A 343 15.57 -9.58 -23.56
N PHE A 344 16.76 -9.91 -24.05
CA PHE A 344 17.40 -11.21 -23.80
C PHE A 344 17.61 -11.47 -22.29
N PHE A 345 18.07 -10.46 -21.55
CA PHE A 345 18.31 -10.57 -20.11
C PHE A 345 17.02 -10.76 -19.32
N MET A 346 15.98 -9.98 -19.61
CA MET A 346 14.71 -10.04 -18.88
C MET A 346 13.98 -11.38 -19.08
N ASP A 347 14.16 -12.02 -20.24
CA ASP A 347 13.53 -13.30 -20.56
C ASP A 347 14.25 -14.50 -19.90
N ASN A 348 15.58 -14.43 -19.74
CA ASN A 348 16.40 -15.58 -19.32
C ASN A 348 17.06 -15.43 -17.94
N ALA A 349 17.05 -14.23 -17.33
CA ALA A 349 17.69 -14.03 -16.04
C ALA A 349 16.98 -14.80 -14.91
N VAL A 350 17.80 -15.24 -13.97
CA VAL A 350 17.36 -15.98 -12.78
C VAL A 350 17.84 -15.30 -11.51
N VAL A 351 17.05 -15.46 -10.45
CA VAL A 351 17.36 -15.02 -9.09
C VAL A 351 17.80 -16.22 -8.26
N SER A 352 18.90 -16.07 -7.55
CA SER A 352 19.36 -17.02 -6.54
C SER A 352 19.69 -16.31 -5.23
N THR A 353 19.43 -16.96 -4.10
CA THR A 353 19.76 -16.46 -2.76
C THR A 353 20.74 -17.40 -2.06
N ARG A 354 21.63 -16.82 -1.25
CA ARG A 354 22.56 -17.58 -0.40
C ARG A 354 22.64 -16.93 0.97
N PRO A 355 22.58 -17.68 2.08
CA PRO A 355 22.68 -17.08 3.41
C PRO A 355 24.12 -16.67 3.71
N THR A 356 24.28 -15.48 4.31
CA THR A 356 25.54 -14.99 4.85
C THR A 356 25.97 -15.82 6.06
N ALA A 357 27.16 -15.57 6.59
CA ALA A 357 27.61 -16.23 7.82
C ALA A 357 26.63 -16.01 8.99
N ASP A 358 26.06 -14.81 9.09
CA ASP A 358 25.10 -14.45 10.13
C ASP A 358 23.71 -15.04 9.84
N GLY A 359 23.23 -14.94 8.59
CA GLY A 359 21.94 -15.53 8.19
C GLY A 359 21.87 -17.05 8.31
N ARG A 360 23.01 -17.76 8.26
CA ARG A 360 23.05 -19.21 8.54
C ARG A 360 22.68 -19.53 9.99
N VAL A 361 22.99 -18.64 10.92
CA VAL A 361 22.77 -18.81 12.36
C VAL A 361 21.41 -18.24 12.78
N SER A 362 21.05 -17.06 12.28
CA SER A 362 19.82 -16.36 12.68
C SER A 362 18.56 -16.91 12.01
N ILE A 363 18.63 -17.32 10.73
CA ILE A 363 17.48 -17.85 10.00
C ILE A 363 17.30 -19.32 10.36
N ASP A 364 16.50 -19.57 11.39
CA ASP A 364 16.01 -20.91 11.74
C ASP A 364 14.79 -21.31 10.88
N ALA A 365 14.16 -22.45 11.20
CA ALA A 365 13.00 -22.96 10.46
C ALA A 365 11.72 -22.12 10.66
N ASN A 366 11.67 -21.31 11.72
CA ASN A 366 10.50 -20.52 12.12
C ASN A 366 10.64 -19.03 11.76
N HIS A 367 11.84 -18.60 11.37
CA HIS A 367 12.13 -17.23 10.94
C HIS A 367 11.33 -16.85 9.67
N GLU A 368 10.96 -15.58 9.55
CA GLU A 368 10.19 -15.05 8.39
C GLU A 368 10.88 -15.32 7.03
N PHE A 369 12.21 -15.23 6.99
CA PHE A 369 13.04 -15.50 5.81
C PHE A 369 13.36 -16.98 5.53
N ALA A 370 12.84 -17.94 6.32
CA ALA A 370 13.19 -19.35 6.16
C ALA A 370 12.91 -19.87 4.74
N GLY A 371 11.76 -19.51 4.16
CA GLY A 371 11.35 -19.97 2.82
C GLY A 371 12.14 -19.40 1.65
N ILE A 372 12.93 -18.35 1.86
CA ILE A 372 13.73 -17.69 0.81
C ILE A 372 15.24 -17.89 0.98
N LYS A 373 15.64 -18.67 1.99
CA LYS A 373 17.05 -18.84 2.41
C LYS A 373 17.92 -19.44 1.30
N TRP A 374 17.37 -20.36 0.50
CA TRP A 374 18.11 -21.16 -0.49
C TRP A 374 17.37 -21.26 -1.83
N LEU A 375 17.01 -20.12 -2.42
CA LEU A 375 16.43 -20.10 -3.76
C LEU A 375 17.54 -20.29 -4.80
N LYS A 376 17.32 -21.19 -5.75
CA LYS A 376 18.25 -21.46 -6.84
C LYS A 376 17.58 -21.29 -8.19
N ASP A 377 18.21 -20.46 -9.03
CA ASP A 377 17.87 -20.27 -10.44
C ASP A 377 16.37 -20.02 -10.70
N LYS A 378 15.69 -19.24 -9.84
CA LYS A 378 14.27 -18.91 -9.99
C LYS A 378 14.10 -17.85 -11.09
N PRO A 379 13.37 -18.12 -12.19
CA PRO A 379 13.18 -17.15 -13.28
C PRO A 379 12.42 -15.89 -12.85
N LEU A 380 12.73 -14.73 -13.46
CA LEU A 380 12.07 -13.46 -13.14
C LEU A 380 10.53 -13.53 -13.25
N ILE A 381 10.01 -14.27 -14.24
CA ILE A 381 8.57 -14.42 -14.48
C ILE A 381 7.83 -15.21 -13.38
N ARG A 382 8.55 -15.93 -12.52
CA ARG A 382 7.97 -16.73 -11.42
C ARG A 382 7.81 -15.95 -10.12
N PHE A 383 8.13 -14.66 -10.12
CA PHE A 383 7.85 -13.74 -9.01
C PHE A 383 6.53 -13.00 -9.28
N ASP A 384 5.42 -13.59 -8.85
CA ASP A 384 4.06 -13.06 -9.01
C ASP A 384 3.44 -12.53 -7.71
N ASP A 385 4.21 -12.50 -6.62
CA ASP A 385 3.79 -12.16 -5.27
C ASP A 385 4.78 -11.20 -4.56
N ALA A 386 4.61 -11.03 -3.24
CA ALA A 386 5.47 -10.19 -2.42
C ALA A 386 6.83 -10.82 -2.06
N GLN A 387 7.15 -12.04 -2.52
CA GLN A 387 8.37 -12.76 -2.11
C GLN A 387 9.65 -11.97 -2.40
N TRP A 388 9.69 -11.21 -3.51
CA TRP A 388 10.83 -10.35 -3.83
C TRP A 388 11.09 -9.25 -2.80
N LEU A 389 10.04 -8.67 -2.20
CA LEU A 389 10.20 -7.65 -1.13
C LEU A 389 10.80 -8.27 0.13
N VAL A 390 10.42 -9.50 0.46
CA VAL A 390 10.99 -10.26 1.57
C VAL A 390 12.48 -10.56 1.32
N ILE A 391 12.84 -10.93 0.09
CA ILE A 391 14.25 -11.12 -0.32
C ILE A 391 15.03 -9.82 -0.16
N GLN A 392 14.47 -8.70 -0.61
CA GLN A 392 15.12 -7.40 -0.51
C GLN A 392 15.35 -7.00 0.96
N LYS A 393 14.38 -7.21 1.85
CA LYS A 393 14.53 -6.94 3.29
C LYS A 393 15.60 -7.80 3.94
N ALA A 394 15.62 -9.10 3.64
CA ALA A 394 16.63 -10.01 4.17
C ALA A 394 18.06 -9.66 3.70
N GLU A 395 18.20 -9.11 2.49
CA GLU A 395 19.46 -8.60 1.97
C GLU A 395 19.88 -7.27 2.63
N GLU A 396 18.93 -6.34 2.84
CA GLU A 396 19.15 -5.09 3.58
C GLU A 396 19.59 -5.34 5.03
N GLU A 397 19.04 -6.39 5.66
CA GLU A 397 19.46 -6.90 6.98
C GLU A 397 20.77 -7.71 6.94
N LYS A 398 21.38 -7.89 5.77
CA LYS A 398 22.65 -8.62 5.54
C LYS A 398 22.61 -10.09 5.96
N LEU A 399 21.43 -10.70 5.98
CA LEU A 399 21.25 -12.12 6.29
C LEU A 399 21.40 -13.01 5.05
N ILE A 400 21.12 -12.47 3.86
CA ILE A 400 21.29 -13.17 2.59
C ILE A 400 22.02 -12.32 1.55
N GLU A 401 22.65 -12.99 0.60
CA GLU A 401 23.20 -12.44 -0.63
C GLU A 401 22.27 -12.81 -1.79
N VAL A 402 21.98 -11.84 -2.66
CA VAL A 402 21.07 -12.01 -3.80
C VAL A 402 21.82 -11.84 -5.11
N PHE A 403 21.66 -12.83 -5.99
CA PHE A 403 22.28 -12.85 -7.31
C PHE A 403 21.19 -12.80 -8.38
N VAL A 404 21.24 -11.80 -9.25
CA VAL A 404 20.41 -11.70 -10.46
C VAL A 404 21.34 -11.80 -11.65
N LYS A 405 21.32 -12.93 -12.36
CA LYS A 405 22.28 -13.24 -13.42
C LYS A 405 21.67 -14.14 -14.50
N LEU A 406 22.34 -14.20 -15.64
CA LEU A 406 22.10 -15.23 -16.65
C LEU A 406 22.71 -16.56 -16.21
N LEU A 407 22.11 -17.66 -16.68
CA LEU A 407 22.76 -18.97 -16.64
C LEU A 407 23.97 -18.98 -17.58
N ALA A 408 24.94 -19.86 -17.31
CA ALA A 408 26.17 -19.92 -18.11
C ALA A 408 25.88 -20.17 -19.60
N SER A 409 24.92 -21.05 -19.90
CA SER A 409 24.49 -21.34 -21.28
C SER A 409 23.96 -20.12 -22.03
N ASP A 410 23.17 -19.28 -21.37
CA ASP A 410 22.54 -18.11 -22.00
C ASP A 410 23.52 -16.95 -22.11
N HIS A 411 24.42 -16.81 -21.13
CA HIS A 411 25.53 -15.88 -21.18
C HIS A 411 26.47 -16.20 -22.35
N ASP A 412 26.92 -17.44 -22.46
CA ASP A 412 27.81 -17.88 -23.54
C ASP A 412 27.17 -17.69 -24.92
N LYS A 413 25.86 -17.94 -25.02
CA LYS A 413 25.09 -17.68 -26.24
C LYS A 413 25.09 -16.20 -26.60
N LEU A 414 24.73 -15.31 -25.67
CA LEU A 414 24.70 -13.87 -25.91
C LEU A 414 26.06 -13.31 -26.37
N ILE A 415 27.14 -13.78 -25.74
CA ILE A 415 28.51 -13.38 -26.10
C ILE A 415 28.92 -13.96 -27.46
N SER A 416 28.53 -15.20 -27.75
CA SER A 416 28.77 -15.83 -29.07
C SER A 416 28.06 -15.05 -30.18
N ASP A 417 26.79 -14.69 -29.98
CA ASP A 417 26.01 -13.90 -30.93
C ASP A 417 26.66 -12.52 -31.14
N ALA A 418 27.13 -11.85 -30.08
CA ALA A 418 27.84 -10.57 -30.20
C ALA A 418 29.17 -10.70 -30.95
N HIS A 419 29.90 -11.81 -30.76
CA HIS A 419 31.15 -12.08 -31.48
C HIS A 419 30.92 -12.31 -32.98
N GLU A 420 29.83 -12.97 -33.37
CA GLU A 420 29.49 -13.22 -34.78
C GLU A 420 29.35 -11.91 -35.57
N TYR A 421 28.78 -10.86 -34.96
CA TYR A 421 28.54 -9.58 -35.62
C TYR A 421 29.64 -8.53 -35.43
N TYR A 422 30.50 -8.65 -34.42
CA TYR A 422 31.56 -7.66 -34.16
C TYR A 422 32.95 -8.06 -34.68
N LEU A 423 33.24 -9.36 -34.83
CA LEU A 423 34.55 -9.84 -35.29
C LEU A 423 34.68 -9.78 -36.81
N SER A 424 35.93 -9.67 -37.28
CA SER A 424 36.27 -9.78 -38.70
C SER A 424 36.55 -11.23 -39.08
N ASP A 425 36.19 -11.60 -40.31
CA ASP A 425 36.50 -12.90 -40.92
C ASP A 425 37.95 -12.97 -41.46
N GLY A 426 38.72 -11.88 -41.33
CA GLY A 426 40.10 -11.79 -41.75
C GLY A 426 41.02 -12.80 -41.06
N VAL A 427 41.78 -13.56 -41.87
CA VAL A 427 42.72 -14.60 -41.39
C VAL A 427 44.17 -14.10 -41.21
N SER A 428 44.45 -12.83 -41.48
CA SER A 428 45.81 -12.26 -41.36
C SER A 428 46.28 -12.19 -39.90
N LYS A 429 47.59 -12.18 -39.66
CA LYS A 429 48.14 -12.01 -38.29
C LYS A 429 47.69 -10.69 -37.65
N SER A 430 47.58 -9.62 -38.42
CA SER A 430 47.04 -8.34 -37.94
C SER A 430 45.57 -8.48 -37.55
N ALA A 431 44.74 -9.08 -38.41
CA ALA A 431 43.31 -9.31 -38.16
C ALA A 431 43.07 -10.14 -36.90
N GLN A 432 43.88 -11.18 -36.66
CA GLN A 432 43.83 -11.99 -35.43
C GLN A 432 44.11 -11.16 -34.18
N LEU A 433 45.11 -10.27 -34.22
CA LEU A 433 45.45 -9.38 -33.10
C LEU A 433 44.37 -8.33 -32.85
N TRP A 434 43.75 -7.78 -33.90
CA TRP A 434 42.59 -6.88 -33.76
C TRP A 434 41.36 -7.61 -33.22
N ASN A 435 41.09 -8.83 -33.67
CA ASN A 435 40.02 -9.67 -33.13
C ASN A 435 40.22 -9.99 -31.63
N GLU A 436 41.46 -10.19 -31.16
CA GLU A 436 41.77 -10.30 -29.73
C GLU A 436 41.30 -9.07 -28.94
N GLN A 437 41.55 -7.86 -29.48
CA GLN A 437 41.11 -6.61 -28.86
C GLN A 437 39.58 -6.49 -28.87
N ARG A 438 38.92 -6.86 -29.98
CA ARG A 438 37.45 -6.84 -30.12
C ARG A 438 36.76 -7.76 -29.12
N ARG A 439 37.28 -8.98 -28.90
CA ARG A 439 36.75 -9.90 -27.87
C ARG A 439 36.84 -9.28 -26.47
N GLN A 440 37.94 -8.59 -26.16
CA GLN A 440 38.08 -7.87 -24.88
C GLN A 440 37.10 -6.70 -24.77
N ILE A 441 36.86 -5.96 -25.85
CA ILE A 441 35.86 -4.87 -25.89
C ILE A 441 34.46 -5.41 -25.60
N ILE A 442 34.04 -6.48 -26.29
CA ILE A 442 32.72 -7.11 -26.06
C ILE A 442 32.62 -7.61 -24.62
N LYS A 443 33.66 -8.27 -24.11
CA LYS A 443 33.69 -8.72 -22.71
C LYS A 443 33.54 -7.56 -21.73
N ASP A 444 34.31 -6.48 -21.89
CA ASP A 444 34.26 -5.31 -21.00
C ASP A 444 32.91 -4.59 -21.10
N ALA A 445 32.34 -4.49 -22.31
CA ALA A 445 31.04 -3.86 -22.54
C ALA A 445 29.89 -4.69 -21.94
N PHE A 446 29.88 -6.01 -22.13
CA PHE A 446 28.80 -6.88 -21.70
C PHE A 446 28.92 -7.23 -20.21
N ASP A 447 30.05 -7.79 -19.77
CA ASP A 447 30.23 -8.23 -18.38
C ASP A 447 30.46 -7.06 -17.43
N GLY A 448 31.17 -6.03 -17.88
CA GLY A 448 31.56 -4.89 -17.05
C GLY A 448 30.47 -3.82 -16.90
N LEU A 449 29.67 -3.60 -17.95
CA LEU A 449 28.75 -2.44 -18.03
C LEU A 449 27.29 -2.85 -18.24
N LEU A 450 26.98 -3.58 -19.32
CA LEU A 450 25.60 -3.89 -19.71
C LEU A 450 24.91 -4.86 -18.76
N LEU A 451 25.46 -6.06 -18.51
CA LEU A 451 24.82 -7.07 -17.66
C LEU A 451 24.63 -6.58 -16.21
N PRO A 452 25.59 -5.88 -15.57
CA PRO A 452 25.34 -5.25 -14.27
C PRO A 452 24.25 -4.17 -14.31
N SER A 453 24.13 -3.41 -15.40
CA SER A 453 23.03 -2.45 -15.60
C SER A 453 21.69 -3.18 -15.73
N MET A 454 21.62 -4.23 -16.56
CA MET A 454 20.41 -5.02 -16.76
C MET A 454 19.96 -5.73 -15.48
N ALA A 455 20.90 -6.21 -14.66
CA ALA A 455 20.60 -6.77 -13.35
C ALA A 455 19.96 -5.72 -12.42
N LYS A 456 20.43 -4.46 -12.44
CA LYS A 456 19.80 -3.37 -11.68
C LYS A 456 18.39 -3.05 -12.19
N GLU A 457 18.21 -3.02 -13.51
CA GLU A 457 16.90 -2.81 -14.14
C GLU A 457 15.92 -3.95 -13.79
N ALA A 458 16.38 -5.20 -13.82
CA ALA A 458 15.59 -6.36 -13.43
C ALA A 458 15.16 -6.30 -11.96
N ARG A 459 16.05 -5.88 -11.05
CA ARG A 459 15.71 -5.67 -9.63
C ARG A 459 14.65 -4.58 -9.47
N ALA A 460 14.79 -3.46 -10.17
CA ALA A 460 13.80 -2.39 -10.15
C ALA A 460 12.43 -2.85 -10.68
N LEU A 461 12.42 -3.66 -11.74
CA LEU A 461 11.20 -4.27 -12.28
C LEU A 461 10.52 -5.20 -11.28
N LEU A 462 11.29 -6.10 -10.64
CA LEU A 462 10.78 -7.01 -9.61
C LEU A 462 10.23 -6.25 -8.41
N THR A 463 10.92 -5.21 -7.94
CA THR A 463 10.45 -4.35 -6.84
C THR A 463 9.13 -3.67 -7.23
N SER A 464 9.03 -3.11 -8.43
CA SER A 464 7.81 -2.48 -8.93
C SER A 464 6.64 -3.48 -9.00
N ARG A 465 6.87 -4.68 -9.57
CA ARG A 465 5.84 -5.74 -9.65
C ARG A 465 5.37 -6.20 -8.27
N ALA A 466 6.30 -6.48 -7.36
CA ALA A 466 5.98 -6.96 -6.02
C ALA A 466 5.25 -5.89 -5.19
N LYS A 467 5.65 -4.60 -5.30
CA LYS A 467 4.91 -3.48 -4.70
C LYS A 467 3.50 -3.34 -5.27
N ASN A 468 3.33 -3.44 -6.58
CA ASN A 468 2.00 -3.37 -7.20
C ASN A 468 1.09 -4.51 -6.73
N TRP A 469 1.63 -5.73 -6.60
CA TRP A 469 0.90 -6.85 -6.02
C TRP A 469 0.49 -6.58 -4.57
N LEU A 470 1.44 -6.11 -3.75
CA LEU A 470 1.19 -5.78 -2.35
C LEU A 470 0.15 -4.66 -2.19
N LEU A 471 0.16 -3.66 -3.07
CA LEU A 471 -0.87 -2.61 -3.11
C LEU A 471 -2.25 -3.17 -3.41
N MET A 472 -2.36 -4.11 -4.35
CA MET A 472 -3.64 -4.77 -4.66
C MET A 472 -4.16 -5.60 -3.49
N GLU A 473 -3.28 -6.32 -2.79
CA GLU A 473 -3.66 -7.08 -1.59
C GLU A 473 -4.07 -6.14 -0.45
N TYR A 474 -3.32 -5.06 -0.22
CA TYR A 474 -3.68 -4.01 0.75
C TYR A 474 -5.06 -3.40 0.45
N GLY A 475 -5.32 -3.07 -0.83
CA GLY A 475 -6.62 -2.54 -1.27
C GLY A 475 -7.76 -3.54 -1.10
N LYS A 476 -7.51 -4.82 -1.35
CA LYS A 476 -8.48 -5.90 -1.15
C LYS A 476 -8.88 -6.05 0.33
N LEU A 477 -7.90 -6.05 1.24
CA LEU A 477 -8.15 -6.12 2.69
C LEU A 477 -8.96 -4.92 3.17
N LEU A 478 -8.67 -3.71 2.66
CA LEU A 478 -9.48 -2.53 2.95
C LEU A 478 -10.90 -2.67 2.39
N TRP A 479 -11.02 -3.09 1.12
CA TRP A 479 -12.31 -3.28 0.45
C TRP A 479 -13.21 -4.24 1.24
N ASP A 480 -12.67 -5.36 1.70
CA ASP A 480 -13.41 -6.37 2.48
C ASP A 480 -13.90 -5.81 3.83
N LYS A 481 -13.22 -4.80 4.40
CA LYS A 481 -13.65 -4.12 5.64
C LYS A 481 -14.67 -3.00 5.41
N VAL A 482 -14.60 -2.27 4.30
CA VAL A 482 -15.49 -1.10 4.05
C VAL A 482 -16.73 -1.42 3.20
N SER A 483 -16.70 -2.52 2.45
CA SER A 483 -17.83 -3.00 1.61
C SER A 483 -18.85 -3.85 2.39
N VAL A 484 -18.83 -3.77 3.73
CA VAL A 484 -19.75 -4.47 4.63
C VAL A 484 -20.95 -3.58 4.96
N ALA A 485 -22.15 -4.16 4.84
CA ALA A 485 -23.41 -3.48 5.14
C ALA A 485 -23.57 -3.26 6.66
N PRO A 486 -24.39 -2.27 7.07
CA PRO A 486 -24.82 -2.12 8.46
C PRO A 486 -25.31 -3.43 9.04
N TYR A 487 -24.99 -3.69 10.31
CA TYR A 487 -25.51 -4.85 11.00
C TYR A 487 -27.05 -4.84 11.05
N GLN A 488 -27.67 -5.95 10.64
CA GLN A 488 -29.11 -6.18 10.73
C GLN A 488 -29.39 -7.38 11.64
N LYS A 489 -30.35 -7.24 12.55
CA LYS A 489 -30.84 -8.35 13.38
C LYS A 489 -31.57 -9.34 12.47
N LYS A 490 -31.26 -10.64 12.59
CA LYS A 490 -32.04 -11.69 11.90
C LYS A 490 -33.38 -11.85 12.61
N GLU A 491 -34.43 -11.20 12.14
CA GLU A 491 -35.80 -11.52 12.56
C GLU A 491 -36.38 -12.60 11.65
N GLN A 492 -37.17 -13.51 12.25
CA GLN A 492 -37.81 -14.64 11.57
C GLN A 492 -39.16 -14.26 10.92
N ASP A 493 -39.60 -13.00 11.00
CA ASP A 493 -40.88 -12.56 10.45
C ASP A 493 -40.74 -11.62 9.25
N ASN A 494 -41.37 -12.01 8.14
CA ASN A 494 -41.50 -11.27 6.89
C ASN A 494 -42.53 -10.12 7.02
N SER A 495 -42.40 -9.23 7.99
CA SER A 495 -43.11 -7.94 7.93
C SER A 495 -42.31 -6.98 7.05
N LEU A 496 -42.82 -6.73 5.85
CA LEU A 496 -42.24 -5.88 4.80
C LEU A 496 -41.99 -4.41 5.23
N ASP A 497 -42.44 -4.00 6.42
CA ASP A 497 -42.42 -2.60 6.87
C ASP A 497 -41.25 -2.24 7.83
N ASP A 498 -40.45 -3.21 8.30
CA ASP A 498 -39.42 -2.97 9.34
C ASP A 498 -37.96 -2.92 8.85
N TYR A 499 -37.71 -2.91 7.55
CA TYR A 499 -36.35 -2.85 6.97
C TYR A 499 -35.55 -1.56 7.30
N GLU A 500 -36.17 -0.59 7.97
CA GLU A 500 -35.59 0.75 8.20
C GLU A 500 -35.28 1.11 9.66
N ALA A 501 -35.61 0.25 10.63
CA ALA A 501 -35.27 0.51 12.02
C ALA A 501 -33.78 0.20 12.29
N ALA A 502 -32.90 1.16 11.98
CA ALA A 502 -31.47 1.07 12.30
C ALA A 502 -31.28 0.72 13.79
N SER A 503 -30.49 -0.32 14.04
CA SER A 503 -30.39 -0.92 15.38
C SER A 503 -29.67 0.03 16.35
N ARG A 504 -30.27 0.24 17.53
CA ARG A 504 -29.58 0.85 18.67
C ARG A 504 -28.49 -0.11 19.15
N VAL A 505 -27.30 0.40 19.36
CA VAL A 505 -26.12 -0.42 19.69
C VAL A 505 -25.66 -0.08 21.09
N MET A 506 -25.30 -1.11 21.87
CA MET A 506 -24.56 -0.92 23.10
C MET A 506 -23.15 -1.51 22.91
N ALA A 507 -22.16 -0.62 22.84
CA ALA A 507 -20.76 -1.00 22.71
C ALA A 507 -20.14 -1.18 24.10
N CYS A 508 -19.27 -2.19 24.23
CA CYS A 508 -18.50 -2.45 25.44
C CYS A 508 -17.02 -2.48 25.07
N CYS A 509 -16.21 -1.65 25.73
CA CYS A 509 -14.76 -1.75 25.65
C CYS A 509 -14.20 -2.19 27.01
N TRP A 510 -13.32 -3.19 26.95
CA TRP A 510 -12.61 -3.71 28.11
C TRP A 510 -11.14 -3.29 28.04
N ASP A 511 -10.64 -2.69 29.10
CA ASP A 511 -9.24 -2.31 29.23
C ASP A 511 -8.75 -2.50 30.67
N SER A 512 -7.44 -2.57 30.86
CA SER A 512 -6.80 -2.61 32.18
C SER A 512 -6.73 -1.23 32.85
N GLY A 513 -7.11 -0.17 32.13
CA GLY A 513 -7.03 1.22 32.58
C GLY A 513 -8.11 1.64 33.59
N ASN A 514 -8.09 2.91 34.01
CA ASN A 514 -9.10 3.49 34.89
C ASN A 514 -9.97 4.50 34.10
N PRO A 515 -11.27 4.23 33.86
CA PRO A 515 -12.04 3.05 34.28
C PRO A 515 -11.92 1.85 33.32
N ALA A 516 -11.75 0.65 33.89
CA ALA A 516 -11.40 -0.58 33.19
C ALA A 516 -12.48 -1.13 32.24
N THR A 517 -13.73 -0.72 32.41
CA THR A 517 -14.83 -1.26 31.60
C THR A 517 -15.86 -0.16 31.40
N THR A 518 -16.10 0.17 30.13
CA THR A 518 -16.98 1.27 29.73
C THR A 518 -18.00 0.76 28.74
N PHE A 519 -19.27 1.07 29.00
CA PHE A 519 -20.39 0.81 28.12
C PHE A 519 -20.90 2.12 27.55
N VAL A 520 -21.16 2.14 26.24
CA VAL A 520 -21.74 3.28 25.56
C VAL A 520 -22.97 2.83 24.80
N MET A 521 -24.09 3.50 25.03
CA MET A 521 -25.32 3.29 24.28
C MET A 521 -25.41 4.32 23.15
N LEU A 522 -25.56 3.83 21.93
CA LEU A 522 -25.78 4.62 20.74
C LEU A 522 -27.22 4.48 20.27
N ASP A 523 -27.79 5.58 19.78
CA ASP A 523 -29.06 5.53 19.06
C ASP A 523 -28.89 4.92 17.66
N SER A 524 -29.98 4.91 16.88
CA SER A 524 -30.00 4.40 15.50
C SER A 524 -29.10 5.18 14.52
N TYR A 525 -28.65 6.37 14.89
CA TYR A 525 -27.83 7.28 14.08
C TYR A 525 -26.39 7.41 14.58
N GLY A 526 -26.03 6.64 15.61
CA GLY A 526 -24.68 6.63 16.18
C GLY A 526 -24.39 7.79 17.12
N GLU A 527 -25.41 8.47 17.65
CA GLU A 527 -25.25 9.48 18.69
C GLU A 527 -25.26 8.86 20.09
N VAL A 528 -24.49 9.46 20.99
CA VAL A 528 -24.33 8.95 22.37
C VAL A 528 -25.59 9.26 23.17
N VAL A 529 -26.28 8.20 23.61
CA VAL A 529 -27.47 8.29 24.48
C VAL A 529 -27.07 8.25 25.94
N ASP A 530 -26.20 7.31 26.31
CA ASP A 530 -25.78 7.09 27.69
C ASP A 530 -24.39 6.45 27.78
N VAL A 531 -23.68 6.69 28.88
CA VAL A 531 -22.34 6.16 29.17
C VAL A 531 -22.30 5.61 30.58
N LEU A 532 -21.89 4.34 30.71
CA LEU A 532 -21.75 3.67 31.99
C LEU A 532 -20.31 3.20 32.20
N TYR A 533 -19.71 3.72 33.27
CA TYR A 533 -18.40 3.27 33.76
C TYR A 533 -18.59 2.18 34.82
N ALA A 534 -18.04 1.00 34.56
CA ALA A 534 -18.17 -0.17 35.43
C ALA A 534 -16.83 -0.87 35.67
N GLY A 535 -15.81 -0.07 36.01
CA GLY A 535 -14.44 -0.54 36.20
C GLY A 535 -14.28 -1.62 37.29
N ALA A 536 -15.19 -1.71 38.27
CA ALA A 536 -15.05 -2.68 39.35
C ALA A 536 -15.35 -4.13 38.90
N ILE A 537 -16.05 -4.36 37.78
CA ILE A 537 -16.42 -5.70 37.30
C ILE A 537 -15.18 -6.56 37.05
N SER A 538 -14.15 -5.93 36.47
CA SER A 538 -12.92 -6.57 35.99
C SER A 538 -11.86 -6.81 37.07
N ILE A 539 -11.99 -6.19 38.25
CA ILE A 539 -11.00 -6.32 39.35
C ILE A 539 -11.06 -7.72 39.97
N ASN A 540 -9.95 -8.40 40.23
CA ASN A 540 -10.00 -9.64 41.03
C ASN A 540 -10.31 -9.29 42.50
N ALA A 541 -11.49 -9.67 43.00
CA ALA A 541 -11.99 -9.21 44.28
C ALA A 541 -11.30 -9.91 45.47
N GLN A 542 -10.16 -9.35 45.90
CA GLN A 542 -9.41 -9.84 47.06
C GLN A 542 -9.87 -9.15 48.35
N SER A 543 -10.22 -7.85 48.29
CA SER A 543 -10.68 -7.08 49.45
C SER A 543 -12.21 -7.02 49.60
N ALA A 544 -12.69 -6.76 50.81
CA ALA A 544 -14.12 -6.55 51.08
C ALA A 544 -14.69 -5.32 50.34
N ASN A 545 -13.88 -4.26 50.17
CA ASN A 545 -14.24 -3.09 49.38
C ASN A 545 -14.40 -3.41 47.89
N ASP A 546 -13.55 -4.26 47.31
CA ASP A 546 -13.66 -4.69 45.91
C ASP A 546 -14.96 -5.46 45.68
N LYS A 547 -15.34 -6.32 46.63
CA LYS A 547 -16.61 -7.05 46.61
C LYS A 547 -17.80 -6.09 46.70
N GLN A 548 -17.70 -5.04 47.51
CA GLN A 548 -18.71 -3.99 47.65
C GLN A 548 -18.84 -3.15 46.36
N TRP A 549 -17.73 -2.70 45.78
CA TRP A 549 -17.70 -1.94 44.52
C TRP A 549 -18.24 -2.76 43.36
N LYS A 550 -17.85 -4.04 43.25
CA LYS A 550 -18.48 -4.98 42.30
C LYS A 550 -19.98 -5.11 42.49
N LYS A 551 -20.46 -5.14 43.74
CA LYS A 551 -21.89 -5.23 44.05
C LYS A 551 -22.62 -3.94 43.67
N ASN A 552 -22.01 -2.77 43.88
CA ASN A 552 -22.54 -1.45 43.53
C ASN A 552 -22.57 -1.23 42.02
N ASP A 553 -21.51 -1.53 41.29
CA ASP A 553 -21.49 -1.46 39.81
C ASP A 553 -22.50 -2.46 39.23
N ARG A 554 -22.58 -3.67 39.80
CA ARG A 554 -23.63 -4.65 39.47
C ARG A 554 -25.04 -4.21 39.90
N GLN A 555 -25.22 -3.24 40.78
CA GLN A 555 -26.53 -2.66 41.09
C GLN A 555 -26.84 -1.47 40.18
N ARG A 556 -25.85 -0.65 39.82
CA ARG A 556 -25.98 0.46 38.85
C ARG A 556 -26.37 -0.06 37.46
N LEU A 557 -25.70 -1.13 37.02
CA LEU A 557 -26.08 -1.91 35.83
C LEU A 557 -27.54 -2.44 35.89
N LYS A 558 -28.06 -2.70 37.11
CA LYS A 558 -29.37 -3.33 37.38
C LYS A 558 -30.51 -2.32 37.47
N ASN A 559 -30.19 -1.09 37.88
CA ASN A 559 -31.15 -0.02 38.15
C ASN A 559 -31.23 1.02 37.01
N GLY A 560 -30.27 1.03 36.08
CA GLY A 560 -30.38 1.77 34.83
C GLY A 560 -31.31 1.09 33.83
N CYS A 561 -31.62 1.76 32.71
CA CYS A 561 -32.37 1.19 31.58
C CYS A 561 -31.72 -0.11 31.01
N LEU A 562 -30.51 -0.45 31.46
CA LEU A 562 -29.79 -1.72 31.27
C LEU A 562 -30.34 -2.93 32.07
N ALA A 563 -31.38 -2.78 32.89
CA ALA A 563 -31.95 -3.87 33.71
C ALA A 563 -32.39 -5.11 32.90
N LYS A 564 -32.87 -4.92 31.65
CA LYS A 564 -33.24 -6.01 30.72
C LYS A 564 -32.02 -6.74 30.16
N LEU A 565 -30.88 -6.06 30.01
CA LEU A 565 -29.64 -6.58 29.43
C LEU A 565 -28.74 -7.26 30.49
N MET A 566 -29.04 -7.04 31.77
CA MET A 566 -28.19 -7.47 32.89
C MET A 566 -28.36 -8.93 33.30
N ARG A 567 -29.40 -9.63 32.83
CA ARG A 567 -29.43 -11.10 32.87
C ARG A 567 -28.34 -11.67 31.94
N SER A 568 -28.11 -11.02 30.79
CA SER A 568 -27.16 -11.36 29.72
C SER A 568 -25.68 -11.13 30.08
N MET A 569 -25.36 -10.10 30.88
CA MET A 569 -23.97 -9.85 31.30
C MET A 569 -23.48 -10.72 32.47
N LYS A 570 -24.41 -11.29 33.25
CA LYS A 570 -24.07 -12.34 34.23
C LYS A 570 -23.47 -13.59 33.57
N ILE A 571 -23.66 -13.74 32.26
CA ILE A 571 -23.35 -14.92 31.47
C ILE A 571 -21.98 -14.78 30.82
N ILE A 572 -21.57 -13.63 30.27
CA ILE A 572 -20.22 -13.49 29.66
C ILE A 572 -19.09 -13.65 30.69
N PHE A 573 -19.24 -13.06 31.88
CA PHE A 573 -18.24 -13.18 32.95
C PHE A 573 -18.28 -14.54 33.69
N LYS A 574 -19.39 -15.31 33.59
CA LYS A 574 -19.59 -16.61 34.26
C LYS A 574 -19.45 -17.81 33.29
N MET A 575 -19.67 -17.63 32.00
CA MET A 575 -19.43 -18.59 30.91
C MET A 575 -17.94 -18.81 30.66
N MET A 576 -17.09 -17.82 30.92
CA MET A 576 -15.63 -18.03 30.87
C MET A 576 -15.11 -18.94 32.00
N THR A 577 -15.93 -19.26 33.02
CA THR A 577 -15.44 -20.00 34.18
C THR A 577 -16.21 -21.28 34.55
N GLU A 578 -17.56 -21.37 34.55
CA GLU A 578 -18.17 -22.46 35.37
C GLU A 578 -19.46 -23.23 34.93
N ASN A 579 -20.28 -22.91 33.91
CA ASN A 579 -21.28 -23.88 33.34
C ASN A 579 -22.15 -23.31 32.18
N PRO A 580 -22.30 -23.98 31.01
CA PRO A 580 -22.96 -23.42 29.81
C PRO A 580 -24.44 -23.79 29.53
N ARG A 581 -25.08 -24.76 30.22
CA ARG A 581 -26.38 -25.31 29.77
C ARG A 581 -27.65 -24.63 30.29
N ASP A 582 -27.63 -23.97 31.45
CA ASP A 582 -28.86 -23.48 32.12
C ASP A 582 -29.35 -22.09 31.66
N VAL A 583 -28.75 -21.54 30.60
CA VAL A 583 -28.83 -20.10 30.29
C VAL A 583 -29.67 -19.76 29.05
N TRP A 584 -29.90 -20.72 28.16
CA TRP A 584 -30.42 -20.46 26.82
C TRP A 584 -31.95 -20.25 26.75
N GLN A 585 -32.70 -20.49 27.82
CA GLN A 585 -34.18 -20.40 27.81
C GLN A 585 -34.76 -18.97 27.93
N ASP A 586 -34.00 -17.98 28.41
CA ASP A 586 -34.47 -16.58 28.59
C ASP A 586 -33.84 -15.57 27.60
N MET A 587 -33.02 -16.04 26.64
CA MET A 587 -32.10 -15.23 25.83
C MET A 587 -32.62 -14.81 24.45
N GLU A 588 -33.91 -14.99 24.14
CA GLU A 588 -34.45 -14.85 22.78
C GLU A 588 -34.36 -13.44 22.15
N ASN A 589 -34.00 -12.38 22.91
CA ASN A 589 -34.14 -10.99 22.43
C ASN A 589 -32.84 -10.17 22.21
N PHE A 590 -31.64 -10.66 22.55
CA PHE A 590 -30.39 -9.88 22.37
C PHE A 590 -29.25 -10.71 21.78
N GLN A 591 -28.67 -10.21 20.68
CA GLN A 591 -27.54 -10.84 20.01
C GLN A 591 -26.23 -10.12 20.37
N VAL A 592 -25.26 -10.87 20.87
CA VAL A 592 -23.91 -10.36 21.19
C VAL A 592 -22.97 -10.68 20.03
N VAL A 593 -22.14 -9.72 19.65
CA VAL A 593 -21.22 -9.83 18.51
C VAL A 593 -19.85 -9.30 18.91
N TYR A 594 -18.78 -9.99 18.51
CA TYR A 594 -17.41 -9.49 18.66
C TYR A 594 -17.13 -8.43 17.60
N GLY A 595 -16.59 -7.29 18.02
CA GLY A 595 -16.22 -6.21 17.11
C GLY A 595 -14.71 -6.02 17.05
N ASP A 596 -14.20 -5.72 15.85
CA ASP A 596 -12.80 -5.42 15.60
C ASP A 596 -12.43 -4.05 16.21
N GLU A 597 -11.53 -4.03 17.19
CA GLU A 597 -11.07 -2.80 17.86
C GLU A 597 -9.93 -2.07 17.12
N THR A 598 -9.40 -2.65 16.04
CA THR A 598 -8.21 -2.07 15.36
C THR A 598 -8.46 -0.65 14.83
N LEU A 599 -9.62 -0.40 14.22
CA LEU A 599 -10.01 0.94 13.76
C LEU A 599 -10.46 1.86 14.91
N PRO A 600 -11.33 1.43 15.85
CA PRO A 600 -11.71 2.24 17.02
C PRO A 600 -10.54 2.79 17.84
N ARG A 601 -9.44 2.03 17.97
CA ARG A 601 -8.21 2.49 18.64
C ARG A 601 -7.50 3.64 17.94
N LEU A 602 -7.61 3.72 16.60
CA LEU A 602 -7.11 4.87 15.84
C LEU A 602 -7.98 6.09 16.10
N TYR A 603 -9.31 5.90 16.08
CA TYR A 603 -10.26 6.97 16.37
C TYR A 603 -10.08 7.54 17.78
N GLU A 604 -9.88 6.69 18.81
CA GLU A 604 -9.62 7.11 20.19
C GLU A 604 -8.56 8.22 20.31
N ASN A 605 -7.48 8.12 19.53
CA ASN A 605 -6.34 9.04 19.57
C ASN A 605 -6.34 10.10 18.47
N SER A 606 -7.34 10.09 17.59
CA SER A 606 -7.44 11.01 16.45
C SER A 606 -7.86 12.43 16.86
N ARG A 607 -7.51 13.43 16.04
CA ARG A 607 -7.98 14.81 16.25
C ARG A 607 -9.50 14.89 16.06
N ILE A 608 -10.03 14.20 15.05
CA ILE A 608 -11.45 14.22 14.71
C ILE A 608 -12.35 13.69 15.84
N SER A 609 -11.89 12.70 16.60
CA SER A 609 -12.66 12.20 17.76
C SER A 609 -12.74 13.22 18.90
N SER A 610 -11.70 14.04 19.07
CA SER A 610 -11.68 15.11 20.06
C SER A 610 -12.58 16.27 19.65
N ASP A 611 -12.68 16.55 18.34
CA ASP A 611 -13.59 17.55 17.79
C ASP A 611 -15.06 17.10 17.88
N GLN A 612 -15.36 15.83 17.57
CA GLN A 612 -16.72 15.26 17.61
C GLN A 612 -17.22 14.95 19.02
N LEU A 613 -16.35 14.46 19.91
CA LEU A 613 -16.70 14.01 21.27
C LEU A 613 -15.88 14.80 22.30
N GLN A 614 -16.13 16.10 22.35
CA GLN A 614 -15.51 17.00 23.32
C GLN A 614 -15.81 16.52 24.74
N SER A 615 -14.84 16.65 25.65
CA SER A 615 -14.92 16.25 27.07
C SER A 615 -15.11 14.75 27.38
N GLN A 616 -15.12 13.87 26.38
CA GLN A 616 -15.20 12.41 26.59
C GLN A 616 -13.82 11.77 26.76
N SER A 617 -13.75 10.70 27.55
CA SER A 617 -12.52 9.90 27.74
C SER A 617 -12.18 9.06 26.51
N GLY A 618 -10.91 8.67 26.36
CA GLY A 618 -10.45 7.84 25.23
C GLY A 618 -11.23 6.54 25.07
N THR A 619 -11.51 5.83 26.17
CA THR A 619 -12.28 4.58 26.17
C THR A 619 -13.73 4.78 25.71
N VAL A 620 -14.35 5.92 26.04
CA VAL A 620 -15.68 6.27 25.51
C VAL A 620 -15.60 6.51 24.01
N LYS A 621 -14.61 7.27 23.53
CA LYS A 621 -14.40 7.51 22.09
C LYS A 621 -14.20 6.20 21.32
N ARG A 622 -13.43 5.26 21.88
CA ARG A 622 -13.24 3.90 21.34
C ARG A 622 -14.57 3.14 21.25
N ALA A 623 -15.35 3.12 22.33
CA ALA A 623 -16.64 2.44 22.36
C ALA A 623 -17.66 3.05 21.37
N VAL A 624 -17.68 4.39 21.24
CA VAL A 624 -18.49 5.07 20.23
C VAL A 624 -18.07 4.62 18.82
N ALA A 625 -16.77 4.63 18.52
CA ALA A 625 -16.28 4.19 17.22
C ALA A 625 -16.60 2.72 16.93
N LEU A 626 -16.52 1.84 17.93
CA LEU A 626 -16.88 0.43 17.78
C LEU A 626 -18.37 0.27 17.42
N GLY A 627 -19.25 0.97 18.11
CA GLY A 627 -20.69 0.94 17.83
C GLY A 627 -21.04 1.57 16.48
N ARG A 628 -20.45 2.72 16.13
CA ARG A 628 -20.63 3.35 14.83
C ARG A 628 -20.06 2.51 13.69
N TYR A 629 -18.98 1.76 13.92
CA TYR A 629 -18.40 0.87 12.91
C TYR A 629 -19.36 -0.28 12.60
N LEU A 630 -20.04 -0.84 13.61
CA LEU A 630 -21.10 -1.83 13.41
C LEU A 630 -22.31 -1.27 12.63
N GLN A 631 -22.63 0.02 12.84
CA GLN A 631 -23.72 0.71 12.15
C GLN A 631 -23.37 1.14 10.73
N ASN A 632 -22.17 1.63 10.48
CA ASN A 632 -21.71 2.03 9.15
C ASN A 632 -20.17 1.97 9.05
N PRO A 633 -19.61 0.81 8.63
CA PRO A 633 -18.16 0.61 8.51
C PRO A 633 -17.50 1.63 7.59
N LEU A 634 -18.15 1.94 6.46
CA LEU A 634 -17.65 2.86 5.43
C LEU A 634 -17.52 4.29 5.97
N ALA A 635 -18.54 4.82 6.64
CA ALA A 635 -18.50 6.18 7.20
C ALA A 635 -17.45 6.31 8.32
N MET A 636 -17.31 5.27 9.14
CA MET A 636 -16.28 5.25 10.18
C MET A 636 -14.86 5.20 9.61
N ALA A 637 -14.61 4.38 8.59
CA ALA A 637 -13.33 4.38 7.88
C ALA A 637 -13.04 5.74 7.23
N ALA A 638 -14.04 6.35 6.58
CA ALA A 638 -13.91 7.67 5.95
C ALA A 638 -13.56 8.78 6.95
N THR A 639 -14.00 8.65 8.22
CA THR A 639 -13.72 9.64 9.27
C THR A 639 -12.22 9.74 9.58
N LEU A 640 -11.46 8.66 9.39
CA LEU A 640 -10.01 8.63 9.60
C LEU A 640 -9.20 9.03 8.34
N CYS A 641 -9.88 9.37 7.25
CA CYS A 641 -9.27 9.91 6.03
C CYS A 641 -9.18 11.44 6.04
N GLY A 642 -9.15 12.06 7.23
CA GLY A 642 -8.98 13.50 7.37
C GLY A 642 -7.62 14.01 6.90
N PRO A 643 -7.29 15.30 7.15
CA PRO A 643 -6.02 15.90 6.74
C PRO A 643 -4.77 15.16 7.26
N SER A 644 -4.85 14.57 8.46
CA SER A 644 -3.74 13.82 9.06
C SER A 644 -3.64 12.37 8.54
N LYS A 645 -4.62 11.91 7.74
CA LYS A 645 -4.69 10.57 7.14
C LYS A 645 -4.42 9.45 8.14
N GLU A 646 -5.05 9.52 9.33
CA GLU A 646 -4.87 8.53 10.41
C GLU A 646 -5.17 7.10 9.96
N ILE A 647 -6.02 6.92 8.94
CA ILE A 647 -6.33 5.64 8.30
C ILE A 647 -5.08 4.85 7.86
N LEU A 648 -3.98 5.53 7.52
CA LEU A 648 -2.72 4.90 7.11
C LEU A 648 -2.00 4.14 8.24
N SER A 649 -2.41 4.39 9.49
CA SER A 649 -1.95 3.66 10.67
C SER A 649 -2.76 2.39 10.93
N TRP A 650 -3.81 2.12 10.13
CA TRP A 650 -4.56 0.89 10.20
C TRP A 650 -3.74 -0.25 9.62
N LYS A 651 -3.20 -1.10 10.48
CA LYS A 651 -2.39 -2.26 10.10
C LYS A 651 -3.26 -3.28 9.39
N LEU A 652 -3.22 -3.27 8.05
CA LEU A 652 -3.97 -4.22 7.22
C LEU A 652 -3.09 -5.41 6.83
N SER A 653 -1.82 -5.17 6.50
CA SER A 653 -0.89 -6.21 6.04
C SER A 653 0.43 -6.16 6.81
N PRO A 654 1.03 -7.31 7.20
CA PRO A 654 2.34 -7.35 7.83
C PRO A 654 3.47 -6.71 7.00
N LEU A 655 3.32 -6.74 5.66
CA LEU A 655 4.33 -6.24 4.71
C LEU A 655 4.08 -4.78 4.31
N GLU A 656 3.11 -4.08 4.91
CA GLU A 656 2.75 -2.72 4.51
C GLU A 656 3.90 -1.70 4.68
N SER A 657 4.97 -2.03 5.42
CA SER A 657 6.16 -1.19 5.58
C SER A 657 6.92 -0.94 4.26
N PHE A 658 6.76 -1.81 3.25
CA PHE A 658 7.38 -1.61 1.93
C PHE A 658 6.69 -0.54 1.08
N LEU A 659 5.49 -0.12 1.47
CA LEU A 659 4.70 0.86 0.76
C LEU A 659 4.90 2.25 1.36
N THR A 660 5.08 3.25 0.49
CA THR A 660 5.11 4.65 0.90
C THR A 660 3.72 5.13 1.34
N PRO A 661 3.62 6.15 2.21
CA PRO A 661 2.33 6.72 2.60
C PRO A 661 1.47 7.19 1.42
N ASP A 662 2.10 7.72 0.37
CA ASP A 662 1.40 8.17 -0.84
C ASP A 662 0.83 7.01 -1.65
N GLU A 663 1.60 5.93 -1.83
CA GLU A 663 1.13 4.69 -2.48
C GLU A 663 -0.06 4.09 -1.71
N LYS A 664 0.04 4.01 -0.37
CA LYS A 664 -1.05 3.51 0.49
C LYS A 664 -2.30 4.39 0.38
N TYR A 665 -2.15 5.70 0.48
CA TYR A 665 -3.30 6.61 0.45
C TYR A 665 -3.95 6.63 -0.93
N GLY A 666 -3.18 6.57 -2.01
CA GLY A 666 -3.71 6.41 -3.36
C GLY A 666 -4.61 5.18 -3.47
N MET A 667 -4.20 4.05 -2.89
CA MET A 667 -5.02 2.84 -2.83
C MET A 667 -6.28 3.01 -1.96
N VAL A 668 -6.14 3.63 -0.77
CA VAL A 668 -7.28 3.96 0.11
C VAL A 668 -8.30 4.81 -0.64
N GLU A 669 -7.86 5.84 -1.34
CA GLU A 669 -8.74 6.74 -2.09
C GLU A 669 -9.50 5.98 -3.18
N GLN A 670 -8.85 5.13 -3.97
CA GLN A 670 -9.52 4.32 -5.01
C GLN A 670 -10.64 3.44 -4.42
N VAL A 671 -10.33 2.70 -3.35
CA VAL A 671 -11.27 1.80 -2.68
C VAL A 671 -12.44 2.58 -2.07
N MET A 672 -12.16 3.69 -1.38
CA MET A 672 -13.17 4.51 -0.73
C MET A 672 -14.06 5.22 -1.75
N VAL A 673 -13.52 5.68 -2.88
CA VAL A 673 -14.28 6.29 -3.98
C VAL A 673 -15.25 5.27 -4.57
N ASP A 674 -14.78 4.08 -4.95
CA ASP A 674 -15.69 3.06 -5.52
C ASP A 674 -16.77 2.61 -4.53
N ALA A 675 -16.39 2.39 -3.27
CA ALA A 675 -17.33 1.97 -2.23
C ALA A 675 -18.38 3.06 -1.95
N THR A 676 -17.95 4.31 -1.78
CA THR A 676 -18.85 5.43 -1.44
C THR A 676 -19.85 5.74 -2.53
N ASN A 677 -19.44 5.75 -3.80
CA ASN A 677 -20.36 6.07 -4.88
C ASN A 677 -21.38 4.94 -5.15
N GLN A 678 -21.02 3.68 -4.90
CA GLN A 678 -22.00 2.58 -4.99
C GLN A 678 -22.99 2.57 -3.82
N VAL A 679 -22.54 2.88 -2.60
CA VAL A 679 -23.41 2.98 -1.43
C VAL A 679 -24.31 4.22 -1.53
N GLY A 680 -23.75 5.36 -1.92
CA GLY A 680 -24.40 6.67 -1.92
C GLY A 680 -24.33 7.36 -0.55
N LEU A 681 -24.63 8.66 -0.52
CA LEU A 681 -24.67 9.46 0.70
C LEU A 681 -26.03 10.14 0.85
N ASP A 682 -26.71 9.89 1.97
CA ASP A 682 -27.92 10.63 2.35
C ASP A 682 -27.53 12.01 2.90
N VAL A 683 -27.85 13.05 2.12
CA VAL A 683 -27.42 14.41 2.41
C VAL A 683 -28.12 14.97 3.65
N ASN A 684 -29.42 14.71 3.83
CA ASN A 684 -30.19 15.24 4.95
C ASN A 684 -29.83 14.56 6.27
N LEU A 685 -29.51 13.27 6.20
CA LEU A 685 -29.00 12.54 7.36
C LEU A 685 -27.59 13.03 7.75
N ALA A 686 -26.72 13.25 6.76
CA ALA A 686 -25.38 13.81 7.01
C ALA A 686 -25.45 15.22 7.61
N ILE A 687 -26.36 16.09 7.15
CA ILE A 687 -26.60 17.43 7.73
C ILE A 687 -26.92 17.33 9.24
N SER A 688 -27.62 16.29 9.64
CA SER A 688 -28.06 16.11 11.04
C SER A 688 -26.99 15.46 11.93
N HIS A 689 -26.07 14.67 11.34
CA HIS A 689 -25.07 13.90 12.07
C HIS A 689 -23.67 14.06 11.45
N GLU A 690 -22.79 14.78 12.15
CA GLU A 690 -21.49 15.24 11.62
C GLU A 690 -20.60 14.11 11.06
N TRP A 691 -20.56 12.96 11.74
CA TRP A 691 -19.69 11.84 11.35
C TRP A 691 -20.13 11.16 10.03
N LEU A 692 -21.38 11.33 9.61
CA LEU A 692 -21.90 10.81 8.35
C LEU A 692 -21.51 11.68 7.14
N PHE A 693 -20.93 12.87 7.34
CA PHE A 693 -20.35 13.66 6.25
C PHE A 693 -19.01 13.13 5.76
N ALA A 694 -18.32 12.29 6.53
CA ALA A 694 -16.95 11.88 6.21
C ALA A 694 -16.80 11.23 4.81
N PRO A 695 -17.74 10.42 4.31
CA PRO A 695 -17.66 9.88 2.94
C PRO A 695 -17.80 10.93 1.83
N LEU A 696 -18.31 12.14 2.10
CA LEU A 696 -18.57 13.16 1.08
C LEU A 696 -17.33 13.50 0.24
N GLN A 697 -16.13 13.43 0.82
CA GLN A 697 -14.88 13.65 0.11
C GLN A 697 -14.57 12.61 -0.99
N PHE A 698 -15.20 11.43 -0.92
CA PHE A 698 -15.01 10.33 -1.86
C PHE A 698 -16.09 10.26 -2.94
N ILE A 699 -17.10 11.14 -2.88
CA ILE A 699 -18.08 11.25 -3.95
C ILE A 699 -17.39 11.73 -5.24
N SER A 700 -17.84 11.16 -6.36
CA SER A 700 -17.42 11.52 -7.72
C SER A 700 -17.45 13.04 -7.93
N GLY A 701 -16.39 13.62 -8.48
CA GLY A 701 -16.26 15.07 -8.66
C GLY A 701 -15.78 15.85 -7.42
N LEU A 702 -15.98 15.33 -6.22
CA LEU A 702 -15.55 15.96 -4.97
C LEU A 702 -14.16 15.47 -4.53
N GLY A 703 -13.56 16.23 -3.64
CA GLY A 703 -12.39 15.87 -2.85
C GLY A 703 -12.47 16.57 -1.49
N PRO A 704 -11.46 16.48 -0.63
CA PRO A 704 -11.52 17.03 0.73
C PRO A 704 -11.86 18.53 0.76
N ARG A 705 -11.32 19.34 -0.17
CA ARG A 705 -11.54 20.80 -0.18
C ARG A 705 -12.93 21.17 -0.66
N LYS A 706 -13.39 20.57 -1.75
CA LYS A 706 -14.75 20.79 -2.28
C LYS A 706 -15.81 20.23 -1.33
N ALA A 707 -15.59 19.05 -0.74
CA ALA A 707 -16.49 18.45 0.23
C ALA A 707 -16.63 19.30 1.50
N ALA A 708 -15.53 19.81 2.07
CA ALA A 708 -15.58 20.69 3.24
C ALA A 708 -16.29 22.03 2.94
N SER A 709 -16.20 22.54 1.71
CA SER A 709 -16.94 23.72 1.27
C SER A 709 -18.44 23.43 1.15
N LEU A 710 -18.78 22.31 0.52
CA LEU A 710 -20.16 21.85 0.35
C LEU A 710 -20.82 21.56 1.70
N GLN A 711 -20.17 20.81 2.59
CA GLN A 711 -20.64 20.53 3.95
C GLN A 711 -21.01 21.80 4.72
N ARG A 712 -20.14 22.82 4.73
CA ARG A 712 -20.42 24.11 5.37
C ARG A 712 -21.61 24.83 4.75
N SER A 713 -21.84 24.68 3.45
CA SER A 713 -22.98 25.24 2.75
C SER A 713 -24.29 24.52 3.12
N LEU A 714 -24.25 23.19 3.18
CA LEU A 714 -25.39 22.33 3.51
C LEU A 714 -25.83 22.46 4.97
N VAL A 715 -24.89 22.47 5.91
CA VAL A 715 -25.18 22.68 7.34
C VAL A 715 -25.87 24.04 7.56
N ARG A 716 -25.51 25.07 6.79
CA ARG A 716 -26.18 26.39 6.83
C ARG A 716 -27.61 26.36 6.27
N ALA A 717 -27.89 25.52 5.27
CA ALA A 717 -29.22 25.37 4.71
C ALA A 717 -30.16 24.49 5.53
N SER A 718 -29.63 23.67 6.47
CA SER A 718 -30.35 22.81 7.43
C SER A 718 -31.15 21.63 6.86
N SER A 719 -31.67 21.74 5.63
CA SER A 719 -32.36 20.66 4.91
C SER A 719 -32.37 20.91 3.40
N LEU A 720 -32.37 19.84 2.62
CA LEU A 720 -32.59 19.86 1.17
C LEU A 720 -33.87 19.10 0.80
N HIS A 721 -34.52 19.54 -0.27
CA HIS A 721 -35.77 18.93 -0.74
C HIS A 721 -35.65 18.35 -2.15
N THR A 722 -34.77 18.91 -2.99
CA THR A 722 -34.47 18.36 -4.31
C THR A 722 -32.97 18.35 -4.59
N ARG A 723 -32.52 17.45 -5.46
CA ARG A 723 -31.14 17.46 -6.00
C ARG A 723 -30.79 18.75 -6.74
N LYS A 724 -31.79 19.45 -7.29
CA LYS A 724 -31.57 20.74 -7.96
C LYS A 724 -31.11 21.82 -7.00
N ASP A 725 -31.48 21.73 -5.72
CA ASP A 725 -31.08 22.69 -4.68
C ASP A 725 -29.55 22.70 -4.49
N LEU A 726 -28.87 21.58 -4.80
CA LEU A 726 -27.40 21.47 -4.75
C LEU A 726 -26.68 22.44 -5.69
N LEU A 727 -27.32 22.92 -6.76
CA LEU A 727 -26.76 23.97 -7.64
C LEU A 727 -26.52 25.28 -6.90
N SER A 728 -27.35 25.58 -5.89
CA SER A 728 -27.25 26.83 -5.11
C SER A 728 -26.06 26.83 -4.14
N HIS A 729 -25.41 25.69 -3.94
CA HIS A 729 -24.31 25.50 -2.98
C HIS A 729 -22.90 25.64 -3.59
N SER A 730 -22.77 26.43 -4.67
CA SER A 730 -21.49 26.77 -5.33
C SER A 730 -20.74 25.57 -5.91
N LEU A 731 -21.46 24.55 -6.38
CA LEU A 731 -20.89 23.49 -7.20
C LEU A 731 -20.82 23.93 -8.67
N GLY A 732 -19.65 23.77 -9.29
CA GLY A 732 -19.52 23.95 -10.74
C GLY A 732 -20.34 22.90 -11.50
N LYS A 733 -20.68 23.17 -12.77
CA LYS A 733 -21.57 22.31 -13.56
C LYS A 733 -20.99 20.92 -13.78
N LYS A 734 -19.69 20.79 -14.08
CA LYS A 734 -19.04 19.49 -14.28
C LYS A 734 -18.96 18.71 -12.97
N VAL A 735 -18.58 19.37 -11.88
CA VAL A 735 -18.53 18.73 -10.55
C VAL A 735 -19.94 18.29 -10.11
N PHE A 736 -20.95 19.11 -10.38
CA PHE A 736 -22.35 18.83 -10.08
C PHE A 736 -22.84 17.58 -10.82
N VAL A 737 -22.65 17.50 -12.15
CA VAL A 737 -23.01 16.32 -12.95
C VAL A 737 -22.35 15.06 -12.42
N ASN A 738 -21.05 15.13 -12.08
CA ASN A 738 -20.32 13.99 -11.55
C ASN A 738 -20.87 13.48 -10.21
N ALA A 739 -21.31 14.36 -9.31
CA ALA A 739 -21.65 14.02 -7.94
C ALA A 739 -23.12 13.58 -7.75
N LEU A 740 -24.04 14.17 -8.51
CA LEU A 740 -25.48 14.15 -8.23
C LEU A 740 -26.09 12.76 -8.06
N GLY A 741 -25.74 11.83 -8.93
CA GLY A 741 -26.31 10.48 -8.92
C GLY A 741 -26.00 9.67 -7.66
N PHE A 742 -24.98 10.10 -6.91
CA PHE A 742 -24.51 9.44 -5.70
C PHE A 742 -24.99 10.15 -4.41
N LEU A 743 -25.60 11.32 -4.54
CA LEU A 743 -26.18 12.08 -3.44
C LEU A 743 -27.68 11.80 -3.36
N ARG A 744 -28.09 11.13 -2.28
CA ARG A 744 -29.47 10.75 -2.01
C ARG A 744 -30.17 11.87 -1.23
N VAL A 745 -31.36 12.28 -1.67
CA VAL A 745 -32.18 13.28 -0.97
C VAL A 745 -33.50 12.63 -0.60
N ARG A 746 -33.74 12.48 0.70
CA ARG A 746 -34.97 11.89 1.25
C ARG A 746 -35.45 12.60 2.50
N ARG A 747 -36.62 12.22 2.99
CA ARG A 747 -37.22 12.72 4.24
C ARG A 747 -36.51 12.16 5.48
N SER A 748 -35.24 12.51 5.67
CA SER A 748 -34.43 12.14 6.83
C SER A 748 -33.99 13.38 7.60
N GLY A 749 -33.55 13.18 8.85
CA GLY A 749 -33.07 14.27 9.70
C GLY A 749 -34.09 15.40 9.86
N ASN A 750 -33.64 16.66 9.75
CA ASN A 750 -34.51 17.84 9.83
C ASN A 750 -35.57 17.92 8.72
N ALA A 751 -35.35 17.25 7.58
CA ALA A 751 -36.32 17.22 6.48
C ALA A 751 -37.52 16.30 6.77
N ALA A 752 -37.44 15.41 7.77
CA ALA A 752 -38.51 14.48 8.13
C ALA A 752 -39.78 15.19 8.63
N SER A 753 -39.65 16.35 9.29
CA SER A 753 -40.77 17.17 9.75
C SER A 753 -41.30 18.15 8.70
N SER A 754 -40.68 18.22 7.52
CA SER A 754 -41.06 19.17 6.46
C SER A 754 -42.13 18.58 5.55
N ASN A 755 -43.17 19.38 5.27
CA ASN A 755 -44.20 19.05 4.29
C ASN A 755 -43.83 19.45 2.85
N GLN A 756 -42.60 19.91 2.62
CA GLN A 756 -42.16 20.27 1.28
C GLN A 756 -42.11 19.04 0.37
N PHE A 757 -42.36 19.28 -0.92
CA PHE A 757 -42.32 18.25 -1.95
C PHE A 757 -40.88 17.74 -2.12
N ILE A 758 -40.71 16.42 -2.13
CA ILE A 758 -39.45 15.74 -2.44
C ILE A 758 -39.72 14.86 -3.66
N ASP A 759 -38.86 14.95 -4.67
CA ASP A 759 -38.95 14.09 -5.85
C ASP A 759 -38.58 12.66 -5.48
N LEU A 760 -39.43 11.69 -5.80
CA LEU A 760 -39.20 10.28 -5.48
C LEU A 760 -37.96 9.72 -6.19
N LEU A 761 -37.61 10.27 -7.36
CA LEU A 761 -36.42 9.85 -8.11
C LEU A 761 -35.12 10.33 -7.44
N ASP A 762 -35.16 11.36 -6.59
CA ASP A 762 -34.00 11.80 -5.81
C ASP A 762 -33.63 10.81 -4.68
N ASP A 763 -34.55 9.88 -4.37
CA ASP A 763 -34.35 8.72 -3.51
C ASP A 763 -33.91 7.47 -4.29
N THR A 764 -33.32 7.64 -5.49
CA THR A 764 -32.77 6.55 -6.33
C THR A 764 -31.39 6.89 -6.90
N ARG A 765 -30.62 5.89 -7.33
CA ARG A 765 -29.35 6.11 -8.04
C ARG A 765 -29.51 6.57 -9.49
N ILE A 766 -30.76 6.71 -9.96
CA ILE A 766 -31.04 7.24 -11.30
C ILE A 766 -30.47 8.65 -11.38
N HIS A 767 -29.64 8.90 -12.39
CA HIS A 767 -29.10 10.23 -12.60
C HIS A 767 -30.19 11.17 -13.15
N PRO A 768 -30.23 12.47 -12.79
CA PRO A 768 -31.23 13.41 -13.30
C PRO A 768 -31.30 13.52 -14.84
N GLU A 769 -30.23 13.19 -15.56
CA GLU A 769 -30.24 13.11 -17.04
C GLU A 769 -31.20 12.03 -17.57
N SER A 770 -31.48 11.00 -16.77
CA SER A 770 -32.31 9.86 -17.13
C SER A 770 -33.71 9.91 -16.50
N TYR A 771 -34.09 10.99 -15.80
CA TYR A 771 -35.43 11.10 -15.19
C TYR A 771 -36.55 11.02 -16.22
N GLY A 772 -36.37 11.65 -17.39
CA GLY A 772 -37.34 11.55 -18.49
C GLY A 772 -37.54 10.12 -18.96
N LEU A 773 -36.45 9.34 -19.04
CA LEU A 773 -36.47 7.93 -19.43
C LEU A 773 -37.14 7.06 -18.35
N ALA A 774 -36.81 7.29 -17.07
CA ALA A 774 -37.41 6.57 -15.95
C ALA A 774 -38.93 6.80 -15.86
N LEU A 775 -39.38 8.04 -16.04
CA LEU A 775 -40.81 8.37 -16.07
C LEU A 775 -41.52 7.75 -17.27
N LYS A 776 -40.87 7.68 -18.44
CA LYS A 776 -41.41 6.99 -19.62
C LYS A 776 -41.55 5.49 -19.35
N LEU A 777 -40.50 4.86 -18.84
CA LEU A 777 -40.51 3.43 -18.47
C LEU A 777 -41.61 3.09 -17.45
N ALA A 778 -41.76 3.92 -16.41
CA ALA A 778 -42.81 3.74 -15.41
C ALA A 778 -44.23 3.88 -15.99
N LYS A 779 -44.44 4.84 -16.91
CA LYS A 779 -45.72 5.00 -17.62
C LYS A 779 -46.01 3.80 -18.52
N ASP A 780 -45.03 3.34 -19.29
CA ASP A 780 -45.19 2.23 -20.22
C ASP A 780 -45.50 0.92 -19.46
N MET A 781 -44.84 0.70 -18.31
CA MET A 781 -45.16 -0.43 -17.42
C MET A 781 -46.56 -0.36 -16.80
N TYR A 782 -47.05 0.85 -16.50
CA TYR A 782 -48.40 1.05 -15.96
C TYR A 782 -49.49 0.85 -17.02
N ILE A 783 -49.20 1.19 -18.28
CA ILE A 783 -50.14 1.16 -19.41
C ILE A 783 -50.29 -0.26 -20.00
N ALA A 784 -49.43 -1.22 -19.62
CA ALA A 784 -49.28 -2.56 -20.19
C ALA A 784 -50.55 -3.24 -20.77
N ASP A 785 -50.86 -2.83 -21.99
CA ASP A 785 -51.53 -3.56 -23.09
C ASP A 785 -50.92 -3.12 -24.45
N ALA A 786 -49.75 -2.45 -24.44
CA ALA A 786 -49.12 -1.90 -25.64
C ALA A 786 -48.02 -2.84 -26.18
N GLN A 787 -48.35 -3.55 -27.26
CA GLN A 787 -47.37 -4.12 -28.19
C GLN A 787 -46.75 -2.97 -28.99
N ASP A 788 -45.60 -2.45 -28.56
CA ASP A 788 -44.83 -1.46 -29.34
C ASP A 788 -43.44 -2.01 -29.71
N GLU A 789 -43.16 -2.10 -31.01
CA GLU A 789 -41.87 -2.54 -31.57
C GLU A 789 -40.72 -1.56 -31.23
N ASP A 790 -41.02 -0.28 -31.04
CA ASP A 790 -40.05 0.77 -30.66
C ASP A 790 -39.43 0.57 -29.27
N MET A 791 -40.15 -0.10 -28.34
CA MET A 791 -39.59 -0.48 -27.03
C MET A 791 -38.52 -1.57 -27.15
N LEU A 792 -38.65 -2.45 -28.16
CA LEU A 792 -37.74 -3.57 -28.36
C LEU A 792 -36.40 -3.09 -28.95
N GLU A 793 -36.42 -2.08 -29.83
CA GLU A 793 -35.22 -1.49 -30.44
C GLU A 793 -34.43 -0.62 -29.44
N MET A 794 -35.11 0.21 -28.62
CA MET A 794 -34.48 0.92 -27.49
C MET A 794 -33.89 -0.03 -26.43
N ALA A 795 -34.49 -1.22 -26.24
CA ALA A 795 -33.99 -2.23 -25.30
C ALA A 795 -32.69 -2.91 -25.76
N ILE A 796 -32.33 -2.82 -27.06
CA ILE A 796 -31.09 -3.39 -27.60
C ILE A 796 -29.90 -2.46 -27.39
N GLU A 797 -30.09 -1.14 -27.55
CA GLU A 797 -29.01 -0.15 -27.38
C GLU A 797 -28.71 0.22 -25.91
N HIS A 798 -29.73 0.46 -25.07
CA HIS A 798 -29.59 0.97 -23.70
C HIS A 798 -29.88 -0.06 -22.59
N LYS A 799 -29.55 -1.33 -22.83
CA LYS A 799 -29.94 -2.47 -21.97
C LYS A 799 -29.48 -2.36 -20.51
N ASP A 800 -28.22 -2.01 -20.25
CA ASP A 800 -27.68 -1.90 -18.88
C ASP A 800 -28.28 -0.68 -18.16
N THR A 801 -28.45 0.45 -18.85
CA THR A 801 -29.04 1.68 -18.31
C THR A 801 -30.50 1.47 -17.94
N LEU A 802 -31.29 0.84 -18.82
CA LEU A 802 -32.70 0.51 -18.56
C LEU A 802 -32.85 -0.50 -17.43
N ASN A 803 -31.97 -1.52 -17.36
CA ASN A 803 -31.96 -2.46 -16.24
C ASN A 803 -31.62 -1.79 -14.92
N HIS A 804 -30.66 -0.86 -14.90
CA HIS A 804 -30.32 -0.09 -13.71
C HIS A 804 -31.51 0.77 -13.24
N ILE A 805 -32.15 1.50 -14.15
CA ILE A 805 -33.36 2.28 -13.84
C ILE A 805 -34.47 1.39 -13.30
N ARG A 806 -34.74 0.25 -13.94
CA ARG A 806 -35.75 -0.71 -13.48
C ARG A 806 -35.48 -1.18 -12.06
N LEU A 807 -34.24 -1.59 -11.74
CA LEU A 807 -33.89 -2.05 -10.39
C LEU A 807 -34.08 -0.93 -9.35
N GLU A 808 -33.68 0.30 -9.68
CA GLU A 808 -33.83 1.45 -8.78
C GLU A 808 -35.28 1.90 -8.61
N LEU A 809 -36.15 1.73 -9.61
CA LEU A 809 -37.59 1.97 -9.47
C LEU A 809 -38.28 0.93 -8.57
N ILE A 810 -37.75 -0.30 -8.50
CA ILE A 810 -38.27 -1.37 -7.64
C ILE A 810 -37.72 -1.23 -6.22
N HIS A 811 -36.41 -1.01 -6.08
CA HIS A 811 -35.68 -0.94 -4.82
C HIS A 811 -34.71 0.26 -4.81
N GLY A 812 -35.25 1.47 -4.65
CA GLY A 812 -34.48 2.72 -4.66
C GLY A 812 -33.36 2.72 -3.61
N PHE A 813 -32.14 3.01 -4.06
CA PHE A 813 -30.94 3.05 -3.21
C PHE A 813 -30.70 1.79 -2.36
N GLN A 814 -31.12 0.60 -2.81
CA GLN A 814 -30.88 -0.65 -2.07
C GLN A 814 -29.39 -0.83 -1.75
N ASP A 815 -29.07 -1.31 -0.54
CA ASP A 815 -27.69 -1.55 -0.12
C ASP A 815 -27.16 -2.87 -0.73
N TRP A 816 -26.22 -2.72 -1.65
CA TRP A 816 -25.59 -3.82 -2.37
C TRP A 816 -24.37 -4.40 -1.65
N ARG A 817 -23.98 -3.83 -0.50
CA ARG A 817 -22.87 -4.34 0.32
C ARG A 817 -23.11 -5.76 0.79
N ARG A 818 -22.01 -6.45 1.12
CA ARG A 818 -22.08 -7.78 1.72
C ARG A 818 -22.70 -7.64 3.11
N PRO A 819 -23.76 -8.40 3.45
CA PRO A 819 -24.32 -8.38 4.80
C PRO A 819 -23.24 -8.65 5.84
N TYR A 820 -23.34 -7.99 7.00
CA TYR A 820 -22.42 -8.22 8.09
C TYR A 820 -22.39 -9.72 8.47
N ALA A 821 -21.19 -10.31 8.44
CA ALA A 821 -20.93 -11.65 8.94
C ALA A 821 -20.26 -11.56 10.31
N GLN A 822 -20.70 -12.39 11.25
CA GLN A 822 -20.01 -12.48 12.54
C GLN A 822 -18.60 -13.06 12.34
N PRO A 823 -17.61 -12.63 13.14
CA PRO A 823 -16.27 -13.20 13.08
C PRO A 823 -16.31 -14.72 13.26
N SER A 824 -15.51 -15.42 12.45
CA SER A 824 -15.24 -16.84 12.64
C SER A 824 -14.53 -17.11 13.97
N ASP A 825 -14.50 -18.38 14.41
CA ASP A 825 -13.81 -18.75 15.66
C ASP A 825 -12.31 -18.37 15.61
N ASP A 826 -11.70 -18.41 14.44
CA ASP A 826 -10.29 -18.08 14.22
C ASP A 826 -10.04 -16.57 14.24
N GLU A 827 -10.93 -15.79 13.61
CA GLU A 827 -10.88 -14.33 13.66
C GLU A 827 -11.16 -13.82 15.08
N ALA A 828 -12.13 -14.39 15.78
CA ALA A 828 -12.41 -14.06 17.19
C ALA A 828 -11.21 -14.41 18.09
N PHE A 829 -10.56 -15.55 17.84
CA PHE A 829 -9.33 -15.93 18.53
C PHE A 829 -8.21 -14.92 18.29
N TYR A 830 -8.00 -14.50 17.05
CA TYR A 830 -7.02 -13.45 16.70
C TYR A 830 -7.36 -12.10 17.36
N MET A 831 -8.63 -11.68 17.36
CA MET A 831 -9.07 -10.44 18.00
C MET A 831 -8.83 -10.42 19.52
N LEU A 832 -8.97 -11.57 20.19
CA LEU A 832 -8.79 -11.69 21.64
C LEU A 832 -7.33 -11.82 22.06
N CYS A 833 -6.50 -12.51 21.27
CA CYS A 833 -5.14 -12.89 21.66
C CYS A 833 -4.04 -12.15 20.89
N GLY A 834 -4.33 -11.66 19.68
CA GLY A 834 -3.34 -11.18 18.72
C GLY A 834 -2.49 -12.29 18.08
N GLU A 835 -2.79 -13.57 18.37
CA GLU A 835 -2.04 -14.74 17.89
C GLU A 835 -2.62 -15.24 16.56
N THR A 836 -1.75 -15.53 15.58
CA THR A 836 -2.11 -16.08 14.27
C THR A 836 -1.80 -17.58 14.22
N GLU A 837 -2.23 -18.28 13.16
CA GLU A 837 -1.79 -19.66 12.93
C GLU A 837 -0.26 -19.75 12.73
N GLU A 838 0.41 -18.65 12.35
CA GLU A 838 1.86 -18.58 12.21
C GLU A 838 2.61 -18.44 13.54
N THR A 839 1.97 -17.93 14.59
CA THR A 839 2.57 -17.84 15.92
C THR A 839 2.11 -18.99 16.82
N LEU A 840 0.83 -19.34 16.79
CA LEU A 840 0.23 -20.36 17.63
C LEU A 840 -0.67 -21.31 16.82
N ALA A 841 -0.20 -22.54 16.59
CA ALA A 841 -0.95 -23.58 15.89
C ALA A 841 -0.65 -24.97 16.46
N GLU A 842 -1.54 -25.92 16.17
CA GLU A 842 -1.33 -27.33 16.54
C GLU A 842 -0.02 -27.85 15.96
N GLY A 843 0.74 -28.55 16.78
CA GLY A 843 2.06 -29.07 16.46
C GLY A 843 3.23 -28.13 16.78
N LYS A 844 3.01 -26.83 17.03
CA LYS A 844 4.12 -25.91 17.34
C LYS A 844 4.69 -26.12 18.74
N ILE A 845 5.99 -25.89 18.86
CA ILE A 845 6.71 -25.91 20.14
C ILE A 845 6.65 -24.51 20.75
N VAL A 846 6.23 -24.43 22.01
CA VAL A 846 6.07 -23.21 22.79
C VAL A 846 6.68 -23.38 24.18
N GLN A 847 7.08 -22.27 24.78
CA GLN A 847 7.48 -22.25 26.20
C GLN A 847 6.27 -21.92 27.07
N ALA A 848 6.09 -22.70 28.14
CA ALA A 848 5.00 -22.54 29.09
C ALA A 848 5.54 -22.50 30.52
N THR A 849 5.13 -21.51 31.30
CA THR A 849 5.50 -21.38 32.72
C THR A 849 4.40 -21.98 33.59
N VAL A 850 4.73 -22.92 34.47
CA VAL A 850 3.78 -23.58 35.36
C VAL A 850 3.26 -22.60 36.40
N ARG A 851 1.94 -22.44 36.49
CA ARG A 851 1.30 -21.53 37.46
C ARG A 851 0.71 -22.28 38.65
N ARG A 852 0.08 -23.43 38.38
CA ARG A 852 -0.56 -24.25 39.42
C ARG A 852 -0.47 -25.72 39.03
N VAL A 853 -0.03 -26.55 39.96
CA VAL A 853 0.07 -28.00 39.76
C VAL A 853 -1.02 -28.71 40.56
N GLN A 854 -1.66 -29.71 39.94
CA GLN A 854 -2.59 -30.64 40.57
C GLN A 854 -2.15 -32.07 40.21
N PRO A 855 -2.55 -33.09 40.97
CA PRO A 855 -2.10 -34.47 40.75
C PRO A 855 -2.19 -34.95 39.29
N LEU A 856 -3.33 -34.68 38.63
CA LEU A 856 -3.61 -35.13 37.26
C LEU A 856 -3.40 -34.06 36.17
N ARG A 857 -3.16 -32.80 36.53
CA ARG A 857 -2.99 -31.71 35.56
C ARG A 857 -2.16 -30.54 36.09
N ALA A 858 -1.38 -29.93 35.23
CA ALA A 858 -0.75 -28.63 35.47
C ALA A 858 -1.42 -27.54 34.63
N VAL A 859 -1.63 -26.38 35.24
CA VAL A 859 -2.08 -25.15 34.58
C VAL A 859 -0.86 -24.27 34.36
N CYS A 860 -0.57 -23.98 33.11
CA CYS A 860 0.59 -23.21 32.68
C CYS A 860 0.14 -21.90 32.01
N PHE A 861 1.04 -20.92 31.94
CA PHE A 861 0.89 -19.74 31.11
C PHE A 861 1.89 -19.76 29.97
N LEU A 862 1.40 -19.53 28.76
CA LEU A 862 2.23 -19.31 27.60
C LEU A 862 2.82 -17.89 27.63
N VAL A 863 3.90 -17.65 26.89
CA VAL A 863 4.48 -16.31 26.72
C VAL A 863 3.46 -15.31 26.17
N SER A 864 2.49 -15.79 25.38
CA SER A 864 1.36 -15.02 24.87
C SER A 864 0.32 -14.62 25.94
N GLY A 865 0.49 -15.06 27.20
CA GLY A 865 -0.48 -14.83 28.27
C GLY A 865 -1.66 -15.80 28.27
N LEU A 866 -1.74 -16.72 27.32
CA LEU A 866 -2.81 -17.73 27.23
C LEU A 866 -2.63 -18.86 28.24
N THR A 867 -3.76 -19.42 28.69
CA THR A 867 -3.77 -20.52 29.64
C THR A 867 -3.50 -21.85 28.92
N GLY A 868 -2.36 -22.45 29.23
CA GLY A 868 -1.97 -23.80 28.83
C GLY A 868 -2.45 -24.84 29.84
N LEU A 869 -2.91 -25.99 29.35
CA LEU A 869 -3.29 -27.15 30.16
C LEU A 869 -2.41 -28.33 29.77
N LEU A 870 -1.70 -28.88 30.75
CA LEU A 870 -0.87 -30.06 30.61
C LEU A 870 -1.49 -31.18 31.45
N SER A 871 -1.87 -32.28 30.81
CA SER A 871 -2.37 -33.47 31.52
C SER A 871 -1.22 -34.34 32.00
N ASN A 872 -1.44 -35.19 33.00
CA ASN A 872 -0.40 -36.12 33.48
C ASN A 872 0.09 -37.05 32.35
N GLU A 873 -0.86 -37.54 31.55
CA GLU A 873 -0.56 -38.38 30.40
C GLU A 873 0.35 -37.67 29.40
N ASP A 874 0.16 -36.37 29.17
CA ASP A 874 0.90 -35.60 28.18
C ASP A 874 2.25 -35.04 28.69
N TYR A 875 2.66 -35.36 29.93
CA TYR A 875 3.92 -34.88 30.50
C TYR A 875 5.14 -35.71 30.08
N SER A 876 5.03 -37.04 30.06
CA SER A 876 6.16 -37.96 29.81
C SER A 876 5.71 -39.20 29.04
N ASP A 877 6.63 -39.79 28.27
CA ASP A 877 6.41 -41.08 27.59
C ASP A 877 6.46 -42.28 28.55
N ASP A 878 6.97 -42.09 29.77
CA ASP A 878 6.96 -43.11 30.81
C ASP A 878 5.55 -43.28 31.39
N HIS A 879 4.96 -44.46 31.21
CA HIS A 879 3.63 -44.85 31.74
C HIS A 879 3.62 -45.11 33.26
N ARG A 880 4.38 -44.35 34.04
CA ARG A 880 4.31 -44.40 35.50
C ARG A 880 3.17 -43.48 35.97
N ASP A 881 2.23 -44.00 36.75
CA ASP A 881 1.13 -43.23 37.38
C ASP A 881 1.64 -42.36 38.55
N ASP A 882 2.72 -41.61 38.32
CA ASP A 882 3.27 -40.69 39.31
C ASP A 882 2.48 -39.36 39.25
N ASP A 883 2.20 -38.77 40.40
CA ASP A 883 1.49 -37.49 40.50
C ASP A 883 2.33 -36.33 39.96
N LEU A 884 1.74 -35.44 39.17
CA LEU A 884 2.46 -34.29 38.60
C LEU A 884 3.05 -33.36 39.67
N THR A 885 2.46 -33.32 40.87
CA THR A 885 2.95 -32.52 42.00
C THR A 885 4.31 -32.95 42.53
N GLU A 886 4.73 -34.19 42.25
CA GLU A 886 6.06 -34.68 42.62
C GLU A 886 7.14 -34.33 41.59
N ARG A 887 6.72 -33.97 40.37
CA ARG A 887 7.61 -33.77 39.21
C ARG A 887 7.69 -32.31 38.72
N LEU A 888 6.68 -31.49 39.03
CA LEU A 888 6.58 -30.10 38.61
C LEU A 888 6.35 -29.17 39.80
N ASN A 889 7.03 -28.03 39.79
CA ASN A 889 6.82 -26.94 40.74
C ASN A 889 6.20 -25.72 40.05
N GLU A 890 5.52 -24.89 40.85
CA GLU A 890 5.04 -23.59 40.39
C GLU A 890 6.25 -22.70 40.05
N GLY A 891 6.23 -22.08 38.86
CA GLY A 891 7.33 -21.29 38.31
C GLY A 891 8.21 -22.03 37.30
N ASP A 892 8.10 -23.34 37.16
CA ASP A 892 8.90 -24.12 36.20
C ASP A 892 8.60 -23.72 34.75
N ILE A 893 9.64 -23.61 33.92
CA ILE A 893 9.50 -23.32 32.49
C ILE A 893 9.65 -24.63 31.71
N LEU A 894 8.59 -25.00 30.99
CA LEU A 894 8.51 -26.22 30.21
C LEU A 894 8.53 -25.91 28.71
N THR A 895 9.26 -26.72 27.95
CA THR A 895 9.19 -26.73 26.49
C THR A 895 8.15 -27.76 26.08
N CYS A 896 7.05 -27.32 25.50
CA CYS A 896 5.94 -28.21 25.18
C CYS A 896 5.43 -27.96 23.75
N LYS A 897 4.87 -29.00 23.15
CA LYS A 897 4.20 -28.98 21.87
C LYS A 897 2.71 -28.73 22.05
N ILE A 898 2.12 -27.89 21.21
CA ILE A 898 0.69 -27.66 21.19
C ILE A 898 0.00 -28.89 20.59
N LYS A 899 -0.84 -29.54 21.37
CA LYS A 899 -1.61 -30.72 20.95
C LYS A 899 -2.92 -30.33 20.29
N SER A 900 -3.65 -29.38 20.90
CA SER A 900 -4.87 -28.82 20.34
C SER A 900 -5.19 -27.45 20.96
N ILE A 901 -5.96 -26.64 20.23
CA ILE A 901 -6.42 -25.32 20.70
C ILE A 901 -7.94 -25.31 20.72
N VAL A 902 -8.53 -25.12 21.90
CA VAL A 902 -9.98 -24.94 22.03
C VAL A 902 -10.29 -23.45 22.00
N LYS A 903 -10.91 -23.02 20.90
CA LYS A 903 -11.27 -21.62 20.62
C LYS A 903 -12.65 -21.23 21.18
N LYS A 904 -13.51 -22.20 21.50
CA LYS A 904 -14.87 -21.99 22.06
C LYS A 904 -14.87 -22.05 23.59
N GLU A 905 -15.71 -21.22 24.23
CA GLU A 905 -15.97 -21.25 25.69
C GLU A 905 -14.71 -21.08 26.58
N GLY A 906 -13.92 -20.03 26.29
CA GLY A 906 -12.69 -19.70 27.03
C GLY A 906 -11.48 -20.37 26.40
N ILE A 907 -10.58 -19.54 25.86
CA ILE A 907 -9.42 -19.98 25.08
C ILE A 907 -8.48 -20.83 25.95
N LYS A 908 -8.33 -22.10 25.59
CA LYS A 908 -7.48 -23.08 26.29
C LYS A 908 -6.57 -23.79 25.31
N VAL A 909 -5.29 -23.86 25.64
CA VAL A 909 -4.28 -24.53 24.82
C VAL A 909 -3.85 -25.81 25.50
N PHE A 910 -4.04 -26.97 24.85
CA PHE A 910 -3.57 -28.24 25.40
C PHE A 910 -2.13 -28.51 24.97
N LEU A 911 -1.29 -28.81 25.95
CA LEU A 911 0.15 -28.95 25.79
C LEU A 911 0.57 -30.41 26.00
N SER A 912 1.62 -30.83 25.28
CA SER A 912 2.34 -32.08 25.52
C SER A 912 3.83 -31.81 25.64
N CYS A 913 4.47 -32.37 26.66
CA CYS A 913 5.92 -32.29 26.86
C CYS A 913 6.57 -33.68 26.70
N ARG A 914 5.83 -34.65 26.14
CA ARG A 914 6.35 -35.97 25.75
C ARG A 914 7.52 -35.86 24.78
N GLU A 915 8.53 -36.69 24.99
CA GLU A 915 9.74 -36.66 24.18
C GLU A 915 9.47 -37.16 22.74
N SER A 916 8.56 -38.13 22.62
CA SER A 916 8.04 -38.64 21.35
C SER A 916 7.36 -37.55 20.51
N ASP A 917 6.51 -36.72 21.12
CA ASP A 917 5.77 -35.63 20.46
C ASP A 917 6.71 -34.48 20.05
N LEU A 918 7.68 -34.13 20.89
CA LEU A 918 8.70 -33.10 20.60
C LEU A 918 9.64 -33.53 19.46
N ARG A 919 9.91 -34.84 19.32
CA ARG A 919 10.77 -35.37 18.24
C ARG A 919 10.05 -35.51 16.90
N SER A 920 8.72 -35.67 16.89
CA SER A 920 7.93 -35.95 15.69
C SER A 920 7.91 -34.81 14.65
N ASP A 921 8.46 -33.64 14.98
CA ASP A 921 8.23 -32.38 14.25
C ASP A 921 9.22 -32.10 13.13
N ARG A 922 10.37 -32.79 13.10
CA ARG A 922 11.39 -32.57 12.06
C ARG A 922 10.95 -33.00 10.65
N SER A 923 9.88 -33.77 10.51
CA SER A 923 9.43 -34.33 9.23
C SER A 923 8.13 -33.73 8.69
N LYS A 924 7.41 -32.91 9.47
CA LYS A 924 6.08 -32.38 9.11
C LYS A 924 6.02 -30.86 8.95
N THR A 925 7.15 -30.16 8.91
CA THR A 925 7.23 -28.79 8.36
C THR A 925 7.09 -28.82 6.84
N SER A 926 6.08 -29.52 6.31
CA SER A 926 5.65 -29.42 4.92
C SER A 926 4.87 -28.11 4.78
N LYS A 927 5.56 -26.98 4.99
CA LYS A 927 5.22 -25.79 4.22
C LYS A 927 5.38 -26.20 2.76
N MET A 928 4.48 -25.75 1.91
CA MET A 928 4.63 -25.85 0.46
C MET A 928 5.85 -24.98 0.11
N MET A 929 7.05 -25.55 0.25
CA MET A 929 8.30 -24.85 -0.03
C MET A 929 8.30 -24.45 -1.50
N ASP A 930 8.93 -23.32 -1.78
CA ASP A 930 9.07 -22.83 -3.15
C ASP A 930 9.70 -23.95 -4.02
N PRO A 931 9.17 -24.25 -5.22
CA PRO A 931 9.74 -25.28 -6.10
C PRO A 931 11.22 -25.05 -6.45
N TYR A 932 11.72 -23.83 -6.27
CA TYR A 932 13.10 -23.44 -6.50
C TYR A 932 13.96 -23.43 -5.22
N TYR A 933 13.44 -23.98 -4.11
CA TYR A 933 14.17 -24.09 -2.85
C TYR A 933 15.05 -25.35 -2.82
N TYR A 934 16.37 -25.17 -2.73
CA TYR A 934 17.34 -26.28 -2.72
C TYR A 934 18.37 -26.10 -1.61
N GLU A 935 18.28 -26.92 -0.57
CA GLU A 935 19.29 -26.96 0.50
C GLU A 935 20.56 -27.64 0.01
N ASP A 936 21.67 -26.90 0.08
CA ASP A 936 23.00 -27.38 -0.27
C ASP A 936 23.55 -28.28 0.86
N HIS A 937 23.03 -29.50 0.97
CA HIS A 937 23.36 -30.45 2.05
C HIS A 937 24.87 -30.74 2.14
N ASP A 938 25.57 -30.78 1.01
CA ASP A 938 27.01 -31.09 0.93
C ASP A 938 27.89 -29.99 1.55
N ASN A 939 27.40 -28.76 1.62
CA ASN A 939 28.13 -27.60 2.13
C ASN A 939 27.79 -27.30 3.60
N ILE A 940 26.69 -27.85 4.13
CA ILE A 940 26.21 -27.58 5.49
C ILE A 940 27.12 -28.26 6.53
N GLU A 941 27.58 -29.49 6.31
CA GLU A 941 28.46 -30.17 7.28
C GLU A 941 29.84 -29.51 7.35
N ALA A 942 30.47 -29.24 6.20
CA ALA A 942 31.76 -28.56 6.13
C ALA A 942 31.69 -27.12 6.71
N VAL A 943 30.61 -26.39 6.47
CA VAL A 943 30.44 -25.01 6.96
C VAL A 943 29.98 -24.97 8.42
N LYS A 944 29.12 -25.89 8.90
CA LYS A 944 28.79 -26.02 10.33
C LYS A 944 30.03 -26.32 11.14
N GLU A 945 30.89 -27.22 10.66
CA GLU A 945 32.16 -27.53 11.34
C GLU A 945 33.09 -26.31 11.37
N LYS A 946 33.16 -25.55 10.28
CA LYS A 946 33.96 -24.32 10.18
C LYS A 946 33.42 -23.19 11.06
N ALA A 947 32.09 -23.01 11.14
CA ALA A 947 31.44 -22.03 12.01
C ALA A 947 31.61 -22.40 13.49
N LEU A 948 31.47 -23.68 13.84
CA LEU A 948 31.70 -24.17 15.21
C LEU A 948 33.17 -23.98 15.63
N ARG A 949 34.12 -24.20 14.72
CA ARG A 949 35.55 -23.90 14.94
C ARG A 949 35.80 -22.39 15.10
N ALA A 950 35.15 -21.54 14.30
CA ALA A 950 35.27 -20.08 14.41
C ALA A 950 34.67 -19.52 15.71
N LEU A 951 33.55 -20.08 16.17
CA LEU A 951 32.90 -19.71 17.43
C LEU A 951 33.75 -20.15 18.63
N LYS A 952 34.27 -21.39 18.61
CA LYS A 952 35.30 -21.85 19.56
C LYS A 952 36.54 -20.98 19.54
N ALA A 953 36.99 -20.51 18.37
CA ALA A 953 38.13 -19.61 18.24
C ALA A 953 37.84 -18.20 18.81
N LYS A 954 36.63 -17.66 18.61
CA LYS A 954 36.19 -16.39 19.24
C LYS A 954 36.07 -16.51 20.75
N GLU A 955 35.56 -17.63 21.27
CA GLU A 955 35.53 -17.90 22.72
C GLU A 955 36.93 -18.08 23.30
N LEU A 956 37.84 -18.77 22.60
CA LEU A 956 39.25 -18.85 22.97
C LEU A 956 39.92 -17.48 22.94
N ALA A 957 39.65 -16.65 21.93
CA ALA A 957 40.18 -15.29 21.85
C ALA A 957 39.67 -14.38 22.99
N LYS A 958 38.40 -14.53 23.40
CA LYS A 958 37.86 -13.86 24.59
C LYS A 958 38.54 -14.33 25.89
N LYS A 959 38.94 -15.61 25.98
CA LYS A 959 39.70 -16.14 27.15
C LYS A 959 41.13 -15.61 27.25
N PHE A 960 41.74 -15.16 26.13
CA PHE A 960 43.08 -14.56 26.12
C PHE A 960 43.08 -13.02 26.17
N PHE A 961 41.92 -12.38 26.24
CA PHE A 961 41.83 -10.92 26.38
C PHE A 961 42.06 -10.50 27.83
N LYS A 962 43.31 -10.31 28.23
CA LYS A 962 43.65 -9.60 29.48
C LYS A 962 43.35 -8.12 29.28
N SER A 963 42.27 -7.63 29.88
CA SER A 963 41.99 -6.19 30.01
C SER A 963 43.20 -5.50 30.64
N ARG A 964 43.92 -4.69 29.86
CA ARG A 964 44.87 -3.73 30.42
C ARG A 964 44.08 -2.51 30.84
N MET A 965 43.77 -2.43 32.13
CA MET A 965 43.22 -1.23 32.74
C MET A 965 44.30 -0.14 32.71
N ILE A 966 44.13 0.85 31.83
CA ILE A 966 45.00 2.04 31.79
C ILE A 966 44.53 2.96 32.92
N VAL A 967 45.22 2.93 34.06
CA VAL A 967 44.96 3.85 35.17
C VAL A 967 45.54 5.22 34.83
N ARG A 968 44.69 6.19 34.52
CA ARG A 968 45.09 7.61 34.44
C ARG A 968 44.89 8.23 35.82
N HIS A 969 45.96 8.58 36.52
CA HIS A 969 45.95 9.10 37.91
C HIS A 969 45.13 10.38 38.18
N ARG A 970 44.58 11.03 37.14
CA ARG A 970 43.75 12.24 37.26
C ARG A 970 42.28 12.04 36.87
N PHE A 971 41.88 10.82 36.54
CA PHE A 971 40.49 10.48 36.25
C PHE A 971 40.03 9.40 37.23
N GLN A 972 39.19 9.81 38.18
CA GLN A 972 38.42 8.88 39.01
C GLN A 972 37.09 8.61 38.33
N ASN A 973 36.71 7.34 38.22
CA ASN A 973 35.35 6.97 37.86
C ASN A 973 34.48 7.19 39.09
N ILE A 974 33.59 8.19 39.02
CA ILE A 974 32.56 8.44 40.01
C ILE A 974 31.24 7.86 39.50
N THR A 975 30.41 7.39 40.42
CA THR A 975 29.06 6.91 40.12
C THR A 975 28.12 8.07 39.83
N VAL A 976 26.97 7.80 39.19
CA VAL A 976 25.97 8.85 38.86
C VAL A 976 25.51 9.58 40.13
N ASP A 977 25.44 8.88 41.26
CA ASP A 977 25.06 9.45 42.55
C ASP A 977 26.15 10.37 43.12
N GLU A 978 27.42 9.98 43.02
CA GLU A 978 28.57 10.81 43.41
C GLU A 978 28.73 12.04 42.50
N ALA A 979 28.37 11.95 41.22
CA ALA A 979 28.37 13.09 40.30
C ALA A 979 27.26 14.11 40.61
N MET A 980 26.13 13.67 41.17
CA MET A 980 25.05 14.55 41.59
C MET A 980 25.40 15.33 42.87
N GLU A 981 26.13 14.72 43.81
CA GLU A 981 26.58 15.42 45.03
C GLU A 981 27.61 16.54 44.74
N VAL A 982 28.51 16.34 43.78
CA VAL A 982 29.53 17.34 43.40
C VAL A 982 28.90 18.57 42.72
N ARG A 983 27.72 18.44 42.11
CA ARG A 983 27.02 19.55 41.42
C ARG A 983 26.31 20.51 42.40
N VAL A 984 26.14 20.13 43.67
CA VAL A 984 25.45 20.95 44.69
C VAL A 984 26.40 21.88 45.46
N HIS A 985 27.72 21.78 45.26
CA HIS A 985 28.74 22.53 46.02
C HIS A 985 29.70 23.37 45.17
N ASN A 986 29.31 23.75 43.94
CA ASN A 986 30.01 24.77 43.16
C ASN A 986 29.08 25.91 42.78
#